data_AF-A0AAD7Z4G2-F1
#
_entry.id   AF-A0AAD7Z4G2-F1
#
_cell.length_a   1.000
_cell.length_b   1.000
_cell.length_c   1.000
_cell.angle_alpha   90.00
_cell.angle_beta   90.00
_cell.angle_gamma   90.00
#
_symmetry.space_group_name_H-M   'P 1'
#
loop_
_entity.id
_entity.type
_entity.pdbx_description
1 polymer ?
#
loop_
_entity_poly.entity_id
_entity_poly.type
_entity_poly.pdbx_seq_one_letter_code
_entity_poly.pdbx_strand_id
1 'polypeptide(L)'
;DSLLLVWNHDGSLKKGWRTHQSGSVWSVDYSIERKLIITGGSDGGICLWPLNDEQPVPVAFAFQEHVFDNHCLSTKNKNDYFPRRIGIMSSGNIVAITGSGFLMYCAVVNGTEGQWNVEHHDDKLKSYCLLDISPCREYVALANITGDIFIFKESNLSNGKHLTSIIEKKVLNGRIFSVHWLSSDYLLNCGPDGILQMWHLRLPNSLEKSHEFELPKSKERWITAVSMNENFLICGDRIGSIHLYRLDGSRDVPQGPVQSFYKIHGYLGVCSLVLQGSHLYSTGRDGTLRNFLLLENEYRLKPLNSDKLVMEWPAALSFSHYGLLILGFKSVDFVIWNHAERRTWLRIPCGGGHRSWDLILNQHTLSFTFLKDKMVHMVSCRLDKIIKPVMQRGFHTKQIMCIREIPFSEDCNKWHFVVSASEDTTVRIAAVDNSKTLQPLVVLQSHISSVRCIAVCAMKDGPLVFTGGGRAQLKVWRFMIEISKVNPPQITCEEILSHMLRDPSNRHKKPWLYLETNNDPEARYMDFCASRVQLTEPEENSDVVVLAAACSDGFLRIFCFNSVFRELKLMGKYSFHNRCILKVFLTRTKRGEYIVFTMATDGKIALWDISACIKETVEIWIERNEAAAESEIDESLVPFAHVKVHQSGINSFDCVMLDEDNILIATGGDDCALVLNNICIIPSDSEKNIKAEIVEKWRNEFAHVSQITGLKFTENLIISTGIDQRITVWTWNYDVNNGSVLVNLKANYVSTVPDIQGLLTWNSSANVTTCVHGQGLEIVDIDLENGR
;
A
#
# COMPACT_ATOMS: atom_id res chain seq x y z
N ASP A 1 10.66 10.31 -17.58
CA ASP A 1 9.30 10.82 -17.31
C ASP A 1 8.22 9.72 -17.39
N SER A 2 8.56 8.52 -17.86
CA SER A 2 7.65 7.37 -17.98
C SER A 2 6.51 7.58 -18.97
N LEU A 3 6.73 8.44 -19.97
CA LEU A 3 5.72 8.77 -20.97
C LEU A 3 5.94 7.97 -22.26
N LEU A 4 4.87 7.36 -22.77
CA LEU A 4 4.78 6.88 -24.14
C LEU A 4 3.97 7.91 -24.92
N LEU A 5 4.58 8.55 -25.93
CA LEU A 5 3.95 9.58 -26.73
C LEU A 5 3.89 9.15 -28.20
N VAL A 6 2.75 9.36 -28.84
CA VAL A 6 2.53 9.13 -30.27
C VAL A 6 2.26 10.48 -30.91
N TRP A 7 3.05 10.80 -31.94
CA TRP A 7 3.02 12.08 -32.65
C TRP A 7 2.62 11.85 -34.10
N ASN A 8 1.94 12.82 -34.69
CA ASN A 8 1.77 12.90 -36.13
C ASN A 8 3.04 13.46 -36.79
N HIS A 9 3.20 13.26 -38.10
CA HIS A 9 4.35 13.77 -38.86
C HIS A 9 4.44 15.31 -38.86
N ASP A 10 3.34 16.01 -38.61
CA ASP A 10 3.29 17.47 -38.49
C ASP A 10 3.75 17.99 -37.11
N GLY A 11 4.15 17.10 -36.20
CA GLY A 11 4.58 17.44 -34.84
C GLY A 11 3.44 17.62 -33.84
N SER A 12 2.18 17.37 -34.22
CA SER A 12 1.06 17.38 -33.27
C SER A 12 1.05 16.11 -32.41
N LEU A 13 0.87 16.26 -31.09
CA LEU A 13 0.75 15.13 -30.17
C LEU A 13 -0.61 14.46 -30.37
N LYS A 14 -0.60 13.19 -30.80
CA LYS A 14 -1.80 12.40 -31.01
C LYS A 14 -2.26 11.70 -29.74
N LYS A 15 -1.32 11.10 -29.00
CA LYS A 15 -1.62 10.32 -27.80
C LYS A 15 -0.48 10.29 -26.82
N GLY A 16 -0.79 10.19 -25.54
CA GLY A 16 0.20 10.06 -24.47
C GLY A 16 -0.29 9.18 -23.34
N TRP A 17 0.55 8.27 -22.88
CA TRP A 17 0.31 7.44 -21.70
C TRP A 17 1.42 7.64 -20.69
N ARG A 18 1.06 7.54 -19.41
CA ARG A 18 2.04 7.35 -18.33
C ARG A 18 2.11 5.86 -18.03
N THR A 19 3.32 5.33 -18.09
CA THR A 19 3.62 3.89 -18.10
C THR A 19 4.47 3.51 -16.88
N HIS A 20 4.91 2.25 -16.79
CA HIS A 20 6.00 1.73 -15.95
C HIS A 20 6.18 2.36 -14.56
N GLN A 21 5.08 2.61 -13.84
CA GLN A 21 5.07 3.13 -12.46
C GLN A 21 5.91 4.40 -12.23
N SER A 22 6.06 5.27 -13.23
CA SER A 22 6.95 6.45 -13.22
C SER A 22 8.47 6.16 -13.38
N GLY A 23 8.85 4.90 -13.62
CA GLY A 23 10.20 4.50 -14.02
C GLY A 23 10.52 4.87 -15.48
N SER A 24 11.79 4.70 -15.87
CA SER A 24 12.22 4.97 -17.25
C SER A 24 11.64 3.95 -18.23
N VAL A 25 11.37 4.37 -19.46
CA VAL A 25 11.03 3.47 -20.56
C VAL A 25 12.30 3.26 -21.37
N TRP A 26 12.75 2.01 -21.50
CA TRP A 26 14.01 1.67 -22.14
C TRP A 26 13.83 1.18 -23.57
N SER A 27 12.70 0.55 -23.87
CA SER A 27 12.41 0.04 -25.19
C SER A 27 10.97 0.31 -25.59
N VAL A 28 10.78 0.54 -26.89
CA VAL A 28 9.48 0.66 -27.53
C VAL A 28 9.54 -0.03 -28.88
N ASP A 29 8.52 -0.81 -29.20
CA ASP A 29 8.32 -1.41 -30.51
C ASP A 29 6.83 -1.39 -30.86
N TYR A 30 6.47 -1.53 -32.14
CA TYR A 30 5.08 -1.50 -32.57
C TYR A 30 4.80 -2.44 -33.75
N SER A 31 3.55 -2.88 -33.84
CA SER A 31 3.05 -3.70 -34.93
C SER A 31 1.78 -3.07 -35.51
N ILE A 32 1.85 -2.70 -36.79
CA ILE A 32 0.69 -2.17 -37.54
C ILE A 32 -0.36 -3.26 -37.74
N GLU A 33 0.07 -4.46 -38.12
CA GLU A 33 -0.81 -5.61 -38.34
C GLU A 33 -1.62 -5.95 -37.09
N ARG A 34 -0.94 -6.01 -35.93
CA ARG A 34 -1.58 -6.33 -34.65
C ARG A 34 -2.22 -5.12 -33.97
N LYS A 35 -1.95 -3.91 -34.47
CA LYS A 35 -2.39 -2.63 -33.89
C LYS A 35 -1.95 -2.44 -32.44
N LEU A 36 -0.67 -2.72 -32.17
CA LEU A 36 -0.10 -2.71 -30.81
C LEU A 36 1.21 -1.92 -30.75
N ILE A 37 1.45 -1.33 -29.58
CA ILE A 37 2.75 -0.82 -29.14
C ILE A 37 3.15 -1.62 -27.91
N ILE A 38 4.42 -2.00 -27.82
CA ILE A 38 5.00 -2.74 -26.71
C ILE A 38 6.07 -1.86 -26.07
N THR A 39 6.06 -1.75 -24.75
CA THR A 39 7.09 -1.01 -24.00
C THR A 39 7.74 -1.87 -22.93
N GLY A 40 9.06 -1.75 -22.79
CA GLY A 40 9.85 -2.31 -21.70
C GLY A 40 10.37 -1.19 -20.78
N GLY A 41 10.17 -1.35 -19.48
CA GLY A 41 10.50 -0.31 -18.50
C GLY A 41 11.60 -0.71 -17.51
N SER A 42 12.07 0.27 -16.75
CA SER A 42 13.02 0.07 -15.65
C SER A 42 12.44 -0.76 -14.49
N ASP A 43 11.12 -0.96 -14.47
CA ASP A 43 10.43 -1.83 -13.52
C ASP A 43 10.45 -3.32 -13.91
N GLY A 44 11.13 -3.67 -15.01
CA GLY A 44 11.11 -5.02 -15.57
C GLY A 44 9.76 -5.42 -16.18
N GLY A 45 8.79 -4.50 -16.24
CA GLY A 45 7.48 -4.76 -16.81
C GLY A 45 7.52 -4.71 -18.33
N ILE A 46 6.62 -5.47 -18.97
CA ILE A 46 6.34 -5.43 -20.40
C ILE A 46 4.87 -5.07 -20.59
N CYS A 47 4.61 -3.86 -21.10
CA CYS A 47 3.26 -3.32 -21.25
C CYS A 47 2.85 -3.30 -22.72
N LEU A 48 1.59 -3.64 -22.97
CA LEU A 48 0.95 -3.53 -24.28
C LEU A 48 0.03 -2.32 -24.32
N TRP A 49 0.03 -1.61 -25.45
CA TRP A 49 -0.79 -0.43 -25.69
C TRP A 49 -1.46 -0.52 -27.06
N PRO A 50 -2.67 0.02 -27.22
CA PRO A 50 -3.31 0.06 -28.53
C PRO A 50 -2.61 1.10 -29.43
N LEU A 51 -2.32 0.70 -30.67
CA LEU A 51 -1.89 1.63 -31.73
C LEU A 51 -3.09 2.36 -32.37
N ASN A 52 -4.32 1.87 -32.14
CA ASN A 52 -5.53 2.43 -32.75
C ASN A 52 -5.79 3.90 -32.39
N ASP A 53 -6.36 4.60 -33.37
CA ASP A 53 -6.74 6.02 -33.31
C ASP A 53 -8.06 6.28 -32.54
N GLU A 54 -8.79 5.23 -32.19
CA GLU A 54 -10.07 5.33 -31.46
C GLU A 54 -9.82 5.78 -30.01
N GLN A 55 -9.74 7.10 -29.82
CA GLN A 55 -9.93 7.74 -28.52
C GLN A 55 -11.44 7.88 -28.27
N PRO A 56 -11.92 7.61 -27.06
CA PRO A 56 -13.28 7.94 -26.70
C PRO A 56 -13.46 9.46 -26.76
N VAL A 57 -14.17 9.95 -27.78
CA VAL A 57 -14.47 11.37 -27.94
C VAL A 57 -15.76 11.71 -27.19
N PRO A 58 -15.78 12.74 -26.32
CA PRO A 58 -17.00 13.20 -25.70
C PRO A 58 -18.00 13.72 -26.74
N VAL A 59 -19.23 13.20 -26.68
CA VAL A 59 -20.37 13.69 -27.46
C VAL A 59 -21.18 14.63 -26.56
N ALA A 60 -21.46 15.83 -27.06
CA ALA A 60 -22.27 16.81 -26.36
C ALA A 60 -23.76 16.59 -26.66
N PHE A 61 -24.57 16.40 -25.62
CA PHE A 61 -26.02 16.33 -25.71
C PHE A 61 -26.63 17.69 -25.41
N ALA A 62 -26.76 18.51 -26.44
CA ALA A 62 -27.41 19.80 -26.34
C ALA A 62 -28.92 19.65 -26.14
N PHE A 63 -29.47 20.37 -25.17
CA PHE A 63 -30.91 20.62 -25.09
C PHE A 63 -31.19 22.04 -25.54
N GLN A 64 -32.30 22.23 -26.24
CA GLN A 64 -32.72 23.55 -26.72
C GLN A 64 -33.66 24.19 -25.69
N GLU A 65 -33.62 25.53 -25.56
CA GLU A 65 -34.46 26.26 -24.59
C GLU A 65 -35.97 26.01 -24.81
N HIS A 66 -36.38 25.67 -26.03
CA HIS A 66 -37.78 25.40 -26.36
C HIS A 66 -38.39 24.21 -25.59
N VAL A 67 -37.55 23.33 -25.04
CA VAL A 67 -37.98 22.18 -24.22
C VAL A 67 -38.76 22.65 -22.97
N PHE A 68 -38.61 23.92 -22.57
CA PHE A 68 -39.32 24.53 -21.45
C PHE A 68 -40.52 25.39 -21.86
N ASP A 69 -40.79 25.58 -23.16
CA ASP A 69 -41.78 26.54 -23.66
C ASP A 69 -43.21 26.25 -23.15
N ASN A 70 -43.54 24.97 -22.96
CA ASN A 70 -44.83 24.54 -22.43
C ASN A 70 -45.02 24.85 -20.93
N HIS A 71 -43.97 25.28 -20.23
CA HIS A 71 -43.99 25.46 -18.77
C HIS A 71 -44.05 26.92 -18.31
N CYS A 72 -44.25 27.90 -19.22
CA CYS A 72 -44.56 29.33 -18.93
C CYS A 72 -43.82 29.93 -17.73
N LEU A 73 -42.54 30.31 -17.90
CA LEU A 73 -41.76 30.88 -16.80
C LEU A 73 -41.21 32.26 -17.15
N SER A 74 -41.68 33.26 -16.40
CA SER A 74 -41.02 34.56 -16.27
C SER A 74 -39.71 34.37 -15.49
N THR A 75 -38.58 34.12 -16.16
CA THR A 75 -37.26 34.21 -15.53
C THR A 75 -36.35 35.19 -16.27
N LYS A 76 -35.81 36.15 -15.54
CA LYS A 76 -34.91 37.20 -16.04
C LYS A 76 -33.46 36.72 -16.26
N ASN A 77 -33.14 35.46 -15.93
CA ASN A 77 -31.77 34.94 -15.95
C ASN A 77 -31.66 33.62 -16.76
N LYS A 78 -30.96 33.69 -17.90
CA LYS A 78 -30.64 32.53 -18.76
C LYS A 78 -29.85 31.41 -18.06
N ASN A 79 -29.31 31.64 -16.87
CA ASN A 79 -28.50 30.67 -16.12
C ASN A 79 -29.30 29.63 -15.32
N ASP A 80 -30.63 29.75 -15.23
CA ASP A 80 -31.44 28.91 -14.34
C ASP A 80 -31.78 27.54 -14.93
N TYR A 81 -31.82 27.41 -16.27
CA TYR A 81 -32.21 26.19 -16.98
C TYR A 81 -31.06 25.19 -17.20
N PHE A 82 -29.84 25.50 -16.77
CA PHE A 82 -28.72 24.58 -16.95
C PHE A 82 -28.77 23.41 -15.96
N PRO A 83 -28.43 22.18 -16.41
CA PRO A 83 -28.35 21.02 -15.54
C PRO A 83 -27.24 21.24 -14.50
N ARG A 84 -27.57 20.99 -13.24
CA ARG A 84 -26.62 21.08 -12.12
C ARG A 84 -26.15 19.72 -11.65
N ARG A 85 -27.01 18.72 -11.75
CA ARG A 85 -26.70 17.33 -11.42
C ARG A 85 -27.20 16.42 -12.53
N ILE A 86 -26.47 15.35 -12.76
CA ILE A 86 -26.75 14.35 -13.80
C ILE A 86 -26.55 12.93 -13.28
N GLY A 87 -27.17 11.96 -13.93
CA GLY A 87 -26.97 10.53 -13.68
C GLY A 87 -27.27 9.69 -14.93
N ILE A 88 -26.79 8.45 -14.95
CA ILE A 88 -26.98 7.48 -16.03
C ILE A 88 -27.86 6.33 -15.51
N MET A 89 -28.93 6.03 -16.25
CA MET A 89 -29.82 4.90 -15.97
C MET A 89 -29.29 3.59 -16.56
N SER A 90 -29.86 2.45 -16.17
CA SER A 90 -29.50 1.12 -16.69
C SER A 90 -29.64 1.00 -18.21
N SER A 91 -30.55 1.80 -18.80
CA SER A 91 -30.75 1.95 -20.24
C SER A 91 -29.61 2.64 -20.99
N GLY A 92 -28.71 3.33 -20.28
CA GLY A 92 -27.74 4.26 -20.86
C GLY A 92 -28.30 5.68 -21.08
N ASN A 93 -29.58 5.92 -20.76
CA ASN A 93 -30.20 7.23 -20.84
C ASN A 93 -29.74 8.14 -19.69
N ILE A 94 -29.84 9.45 -19.90
CA ILE A 94 -29.31 10.44 -18.96
C ILE A 94 -30.47 11.13 -18.24
N VAL A 95 -30.32 11.30 -16.94
CA VAL A 95 -31.19 12.12 -16.09
C VAL A 95 -30.44 13.37 -15.71
N ALA A 96 -31.13 14.52 -15.71
CA ALA A 96 -30.55 15.77 -15.27
C ALA A 96 -31.55 16.63 -14.49
N ILE A 97 -31.10 17.30 -13.44
CA ILE A 97 -31.91 18.25 -12.68
C ILE A 97 -31.29 19.65 -12.78
N THR A 98 -32.12 20.62 -13.14
CA THR A 98 -31.72 22.01 -13.34
C THR A 98 -31.74 22.80 -12.03
N GLY A 99 -31.13 24.00 -12.03
CA GLY A 99 -31.19 24.91 -10.88
C GLY A 99 -32.59 25.45 -10.60
N SER A 100 -33.48 25.42 -11.60
CA SER A 100 -34.87 25.86 -11.50
C SER A 100 -35.85 24.77 -11.06
N GLY A 101 -35.42 23.50 -10.88
CA GLY A 101 -36.29 22.42 -10.41
C GLY A 101 -36.92 21.56 -11.52
N PHE A 102 -36.46 21.69 -12.77
CA PHE A 102 -36.86 20.78 -13.87
C PHE A 102 -36.03 19.50 -13.85
N LEU A 103 -36.71 18.37 -13.65
CA LEU A 103 -36.17 17.05 -13.89
C LEU A 103 -36.33 16.71 -15.38
N MET A 104 -35.20 16.52 -16.04
CA MET A 104 -35.09 16.24 -17.46
C MET A 104 -34.61 14.80 -17.67
N TYR A 105 -35.09 14.20 -18.75
CA TYR A 105 -34.69 12.87 -19.20
C TYR A 105 -34.25 12.95 -20.66
N CYS A 106 -33.10 12.38 -20.96
CA CYS A 106 -32.53 12.30 -22.29
C CYS A 106 -32.50 10.86 -22.77
N ALA A 107 -33.36 10.54 -23.73
CA ALA A 107 -33.27 9.28 -24.46
C ALA A 107 -32.06 9.34 -25.41
N VAL A 108 -31.04 8.52 -25.13
CA VAL A 108 -29.82 8.46 -25.92
C VAL A 108 -30.01 7.44 -27.04
N VAL A 109 -29.95 7.91 -28.29
CA VAL A 109 -30.11 7.11 -29.49
C VAL A 109 -28.74 6.91 -30.14
N ASN A 110 -28.37 5.64 -30.37
CA ASN A 110 -27.10 5.24 -30.99
C ASN A 110 -25.82 5.78 -30.30
N GLY A 111 -25.92 6.30 -29.08
CA GLY A 111 -24.80 6.88 -28.32
C GLY A 111 -24.35 8.27 -28.82
N THR A 112 -24.99 8.83 -29.84
CA THR A 112 -24.58 10.10 -30.48
C THR A 112 -25.66 11.16 -30.46
N GLU A 113 -26.94 10.76 -30.41
CA GLU A 113 -28.08 11.67 -30.42
C GLU A 113 -28.83 11.59 -29.09
N GLY A 114 -29.34 12.73 -28.60
CA GLY A 114 -30.05 12.82 -27.33
C GLY A 114 -31.35 13.59 -27.50
N GLN A 115 -32.47 12.96 -27.16
CA GLN A 115 -33.79 13.60 -27.15
C GLN A 115 -34.16 13.95 -25.72
N TRP A 116 -34.18 15.25 -25.41
CA TRP A 116 -34.47 15.78 -24.08
C TRP A 116 -35.95 16.05 -23.89
N ASN A 117 -36.52 15.55 -22.80
CA ASN A 117 -37.87 15.83 -22.34
C ASN A 117 -37.86 16.28 -20.88
N VAL A 118 -38.80 17.16 -20.51
CA VAL A 118 -39.08 17.47 -19.10
C VAL A 118 -40.06 16.43 -18.57
N GLU A 119 -39.64 15.66 -17.56
CA GLU A 119 -40.48 14.62 -16.94
C GLU A 119 -41.20 15.15 -15.70
N HIS A 120 -40.59 16.11 -14.98
CA HIS A 120 -41.19 16.68 -13.78
C HIS A 120 -40.68 18.11 -13.49
N HIS A 121 -41.52 18.91 -12.84
CA HIS A 121 -41.16 20.24 -12.34
C HIS A 121 -41.80 20.46 -10.96
N ASP A 122 -40.97 20.81 -9.98
CA ASP A 122 -41.43 21.21 -8.64
C ASP A 122 -40.56 22.37 -8.13
N ASP A 123 -41.21 23.46 -7.72
CA ASP A 123 -40.58 24.64 -7.15
C ASP A 123 -39.79 24.33 -5.86
N LYS A 124 -40.14 23.26 -5.13
CA LYS A 124 -39.40 22.79 -3.93
C LYS A 124 -37.99 22.31 -4.27
N LEU A 125 -37.72 21.94 -5.52
CA LEU A 125 -36.40 21.49 -6.00
C LEU A 125 -35.52 22.64 -6.50
N LYS A 126 -36.05 23.87 -6.53
CA LYS A 126 -35.33 25.06 -6.97
C LYS A 126 -34.18 25.41 -6.03
N SER A 127 -33.07 25.87 -6.61
CA SER A 127 -31.84 26.30 -5.92
C SER A 127 -31.05 25.21 -5.19
N TYR A 128 -31.72 24.26 -4.53
CA TYR A 128 -31.11 23.18 -3.78
C TYR A 128 -31.82 21.85 -4.04
N CYS A 129 -31.14 20.96 -4.74
CA CYS A 129 -31.59 19.60 -4.98
C CYS A 129 -30.39 18.65 -4.89
N LEU A 130 -30.53 17.61 -4.09
CA LEU A 130 -29.70 16.43 -4.07
C LEU A 130 -30.19 15.44 -5.13
N LEU A 131 -29.29 14.74 -5.81
CA LEU A 131 -29.62 13.71 -6.78
C LEU A 131 -28.68 12.53 -6.53
N ASP A 132 -29.25 11.35 -6.39
CA ASP A 132 -28.51 10.09 -6.35
C ASP A 132 -29.23 8.99 -7.13
N ILE A 133 -28.45 8.12 -7.78
CA ILE A 133 -28.96 7.04 -8.64
C ILE A 133 -28.78 5.71 -7.92
N SER A 134 -29.81 4.84 -7.98
CA SER A 134 -29.74 3.54 -7.31
C SER A 134 -28.66 2.63 -7.91
N PRO A 135 -28.11 1.65 -7.16
CA PRO A 135 -27.14 0.68 -7.67
C PRO A 135 -27.64 -0.12 -8.89
N CYS A 136 -28.92 -0.48 -8.94
CA CYS A 136 -29.54 -1.10 -10.12
C CYS A 136 -29.77 -0.13 -11.29
N ARG A 137 -29.62 1.18 -11.05
CA ARG A 137 -29.77 2.26 -12.03
C ARG A 137 -31.17 2.39 -12.63
N GLU A 138 -32.18 1.89 -11.91
CA GLU A 138 -33.59 1.99 -12.30
C GLU A 138 -34.32 3.11 -11.57
N TYR A 139 -33.77 3.58 -10.44
CA TYR A 139 -34.40 4.59 -9.59
C TYR A 139 -33.52 5.83 -9.44
N VAL A 140 -34.16 6.99 -9.34
CA VAL A 140 -33.54 8.29 -9.07
C VAL A 140 -34.15 8.85 -7.80
N ALA A 141 -33.33 9.16 -6.81
CA ALA A 141 -33.75 9.85 -5.60
C ALA A 141 -33.37 11.33 -5.70
N LEU A 142 -34.33 12.22 -5.45
CA LEU A 142 -34.10 13.64 -5.27
C LEU A 142 -34.44 14.04 -3.84
N ALA A 143 -33.65 14.93 -3.25
CA ALA A 143 -33.93 15.47 -1.92
C ALA A 143 -33.69 16.98 -1.86
N ASN A 144 -34.42 17.70 -1.02
CA ASN A 144 -34.43 19.16 -1.01
C ASN A 144 -34.08 19.78 0.37
N ILE A 145 -34.20 21.11 0.46
CA ILE A 145 -33.90 21.90 1.66
C ILE A 145 -35.04 21.90 2.69
N THR A 146 -36.26 21.50 2.29
CA THR A 146 -37.44 21.46 3.16
C THR A 146 -37.67 20.12 3.83
N GLY A 147 -36.93 19.09 3.40
CA GLY A 147 -36.94 17.76 4.02
C GLY A 147 -37.76 16.73 3.28
N ASP A 148 -38.03 16.96 1.99
CA ASP A 148 -38.77 16.05 1.12
C ASP A 148 -37.81 15.16 0.30
N ILE A 149 -38.22 13.92 0.09
CA ILE A 149 -37.60 12.95 -0.82
C ILE A 149 -38.60 12.60 -1.93
N PHE A 150 -38.11 12.67 -3.17
CA PHE A 150 -38.83 12.25 -4.36
C PHE A 150 -38.09 11.05 -4.95
N ILE A 151 -38.82 9.99 -5.34
CA ILE A 151 -38.23 8.85 -6.03
C ILE A 151 -38.94 8.67 -7.37
N PHE A 152 -38.16 8.55 -8.43
CA PHE A 152 -38.61 8.28 -9.79
C PHE A 152 -38.09 6.93 -10.25
N LYS A 153 -38.87 6.22 -11.05
CA LYS A 153 -38.49 4.96 -11.70
C LYS A 153 -38.44 5.13 -13.22
N GLU A 154 -37.43 4.57 -13.86
CA GLU A 154 -37.45 4.40 -15.32
C GLU A 154 -38.44 3.29 -15.71
N SER A 155 -39.49 3.69 -16.43
CA SER A 155 -40.57 2.79 -16.86
C SER A 155 -40.68 2.78 -18.39
N ASN A 156 -40.99 1.61 -18.96
CA ASN A 156 -41.32 1.48 -20.37
C ASN A 156 -42.80 1.87 -20.58
N LEU A 157 -43.06 2.94 -21.32
CA LEU A 157 -44.39 3.34 -21.78
C LEU A 157 -44.51 3.11 -23.29
N SER A 158 -45.72 3.22 -23.85
CA SER A 158 -45.98 2.99 -25.29
C SER A 158 -45.14 3.86 -26.23
N ASN A 159 -44.68 5.02 -25.76
CA ASN A 159 -43.95 6.00 -26.55
C ASN A 159 -42.44 6.01 -26.27
N GLY A 160 -41.94 5.08 -25.44
CA GLY A 160 -40.52 4.99 -25.06
C GLY A 160 -40.31 4.84 -23.56
N LYS A 161 -39.06 4.98 -23.13
CA LYS A 161 -38.68 5.00 -21.71
C LYS A 161 -38.86 6.41 -21.15
N HIS A 162 -39.45 6.50 -19.95
CA HIS A 162 -39.71 7.75 -19.25
C HIS A 162 -39.47 7.60 -17.75
N LEU A 163 -39.35 8.72 -17.04
CA LEU A 163 -39.28 8.73 -15.58
C LEU A 163 -40.66 8.94 -14.99
N THR A 164 -41.14 7.95 -14.24
CA THR A 164 -42.41 8.04 -13.52
C THR A 164 -42.16 8.30 -12.04
N SER A 165 -42.79 9.34 -11.48
CA SER A 165 -42.77 9.58 -10.02
C SER A 165 -43.47 8.45 -9.28
N ILE A 166 -42.80 7.86 -8.30
CA ILE A 166 -43.33 6.77 -7.48
C ILE A 166 -43.52 7.15 -6.02
N ILE A 167 -42.67 8.05 -5.49
CA ILE A 167 -42.72 8.52 -4.10
C ILE A 167 -42.53 10.03 -4.09
N GLU A 168 -43.38 10.72 -3.33
CA GLU A 168 -43.12 12.05 -2.79
C GLU A 168 -43.43 11.97 -1.29
N LYS A 169 -42.42 12.18 -0.44
CA LYS A 169 -42.59 12.07 1.01
C LYS A 169 -41.74 13.08 1.75
N LYS A 170 -42.37 13.82 2.67
CA LYS A 170 -41.67 14.61 3.67
C LYS A 170 -41.12 13.70 4.76
N VAL A 171 -39.80 13.56 4.82
CA VAL A 171 -39.11 12.63 5.74
C VAL A 171 -38.64 13.30 7.02
N LEU A 172 -38.33 14.60 6.98
CA LEU A 172 -37.94 15.38 8.15
C LEU A 172 -38.32 16.85 8.01
N ASN A 173 -38.23 17.60 9.10
CA ASN A 173 -38.40 19.05 9.10
C ASN A 173 -37.03 19.72 9.05
N GLY A 174 -36.66 20.25 7.88
CA GLY A 174 -35.39 20.96 7.69
C GLY A 174 -34.60 20.42 6.50
N ARG A 175 -33.33 20.85 6.40
CA ARG A 175 -32.48 20.55 5.26
C ARG A 175 -31.97 19.11 5.28
N ILE A 176 -32.09 18.41 4.15
CA ILE A 176 -31.35 17.17 3.90
C ILE A 176 -29.97 17.55 3.36
N PHE A 177 -28.91 17.17 4.07
CA PHE A 177 -27.52 17.49 3.72
C PHE A 177 -26.91 16.51 2.73
N SER A 178 -27.31 15.24 2.81
CA SER A 178 -26.92 14.19 1.86
C SER A 178 -27.99 13.11 1.77
N VAL A 179 -28.03 12.44 0.62
CA VAL A 179 -28.88 11.30 0.32
C VAL A 179 -28.05 10.31 -0.48
N HIS A 180 -28.09 9.03 -0.08
CA HIS A 180 -27.33 7.97 -0.71
C HIS A 180 -28.16 6.68 -0.78
N TRP A 181 -28.16 6.01 -1.92
CA TRP A 181 -28.66 4.64 -2.02
C TRP A 181 -27.68 3.66 -1.38
N LEU A 182 -28.20 2.78 -0.53
CA LEU A 182 -27.43 1.69 0.11
C LEU A 182 -27.52 0.40 -0.71
N SER A 183 -28.66 0.19 -1.37
CA SER A 183 -28.98 -0.92 -2.24
C SER A 183 -30.08 -0.48 -3.22
N SER A 184 -30.64 -1.39 -4.01
CA SER A 184 -31.73 -1.09 -4.95
C SER A 184 -33.06 -0.71 -4.26
N ASP A 185 -33.17 -0.98 -2.96
CA ASP A 185 -34.36 -0.88 -2.14
C ASP A 185 -34.15 -0.08 -0.83
N TYR A 186 -32.91 0.23 -0.43
CA TYR A 186 -32.64 1.04 0.75
C TYR A 186 -31.99 2.39 0.41
N LEU A 187 -32.48 3.44 1.06
CA LEU A 187 -32.01 4.82 0.94
C LEU A 187 -31.62 5.35 2.32
N LEU A 188 -30.52 6.09 2.40
CA LEU A 188 -30.07 6.77 3.61
C LEU A 188 -30.03 8.28 3.36
N ASN A 189 -30.63 9.06 4.25
CA ASN A 189 -30.49 10.51 4.24
C ASN A 189 -29.90 11.04 5.55
N CYS A 190 -29.15 12.14 5.46
CA CYS A 190 -28.63 12.86 6.61
C CYS A 190 -29.37 14.19 6.78
N GLY A 191 -30.03 14.35 7.92
CA GLY A 191 -30.72 15.56 8.32
C GLY A 191 -29.86 16.53 9.13
N PRO A 192 -30.49 17.56 9.73
CA PRO A 192 -29.87 18.41 10.73
C PRO A 192 -29.35 17.60 11.93
N ASP A 193 -28.41 18.18 12.65
CA ASP A 193 -27.77 17.54 13.82
C ASP A 193 -27.15 16.16 13.53
N GLY A 194 -26.87 15.81 12.26
CA GLY A 194 -26.22 14.55 11.92
C GLY A 194 -27.08 13.31 12.16
N ILE A 195 -28.41 13.47 12.21
CA ILE A 195 -29.35 12.35 12.26
C ILE A 195 -29.41 11.68 10.89
N LEU A 196 -29.15 10.38 10.86
CA LEU A 196 -29.24 9.55 9.66
C LEU A 196 -30.53 8.74 9.72
N GLN A 197 -31.34 8.78 8.67
CA GLN A 197 -32.58 8.01 8.57
C GLN A 197 -32.48 7.05 7.39
N MET A 198 -32.66 5.76 7.68
CA MET A 198 -32.64 4.69 6.69
C MET A 198 -34.07 4.33 6.30
N TRP A 199 -34.35 4.29 5.01
CA TRP A 199 -35.66 4.05 4.43
C TRP A 199 -35.65 2.85 3.52
N HIS A 200 -36.69 2.03 3.61
CA HIS A 200 -36.93 0.87 2.75
C HIS A 200 -38.02 1.21 1.74
N LEU A 201 -37.68 1.13 0.46
CA LEU A 201 -38.59 1.24 -0.67
C LEU A 201 -39.27 -0.11 -0.91
N ARG A 202 -40.50 -0.26 -0.42
CA ARG A 202 -41.33 -1.44 -0.69
C ARG A 202 -42.17 -1.20 -1.92
N LEU A 203 -42.07 -2.15 -2.86
CA LEU A 203 -42.92 -2.16 -4.05
C LEU A 203 -44.38 -2.44 -3.64
N PRO A 204 -45.38 -1.78 -4.26
CA PRO A 204 -45.23 -0.95 -5.45
C PRO A 204 -44.71 0.47 -5.17
N ASN A 205 -45.15 1.17 -4.11
CA ASN A 205 -44.84 2.59 -3.88
C ASN A 205 -44.91 3.01 -2.38
N SER A 206 -44.30 2.29 -1.43
CA SER A 206 -44.19 2.77 -0.05
C SER A 206 -42.74 2.96 0.39
N LEU A 207 -42.48 4.08 1.08
CA LEU A 207 -41.18 4.39 1.68
C LEU A 207 -41.32 4.34 3.20
N GLU A 208 -40.84 3.26 3.81
CA GLU A 208 -40.97 2.98 5.25
C GLU A 208 -39.65 3.24 5.96
N LYS A 209 -39.69 3.88 7.14
CA LYS A 209 -38.48 4.10 7.94
C LYS A 209 -38.05 2.78 8.56
N SER A 210 -36.80 2.39 8.34
CA SER A 210 -36.23 1.15 8.88
C SER A 210 -35.42 1.39 10.15
N HIS A 211 -34.47 2.33 10.11
CA HIS A 211 -33.53 2.60 11.22
C HIS A 211 -33.22 4.10 11.32
N GLU A 212 -32.74 4.53 12.49
CA GLU A 212 -32.20 5.86 12.73
C GLU A 212 -30.82 5.76 13.41
N PHE A 213 -29.87 6.59 12.99
CA PHE A 213 -28.52 6.65 13.53
C PHE A 213 -28.09 8.10 13.80
N GLU A 214 -27.04 8.25 14.61
CA GLU A 214 -26.44 9.55 14.91
C GLU A 214 -24.95 9.53 14.50
N LEU A 215 -24.54 10.48 13.65
CA LEU A 215 -23.11 10.74 13.39
C LEU A 215 -22.43 11.27 14.64
N PRO A 216 -21.14 11.03 14.94
CA PRO A 216 -20.46 11.75 16.01
C PRO A 216 -20.44 13.28 15.82
N LYS A 217 -20.24 14.03 16.91
CA LYS A 217 -20.18 15.51 16.84
C LYS A 217 -18.96 15.97 16.05
N SER A 218 -19.19 16.84 15.06
CA SER A 218 -18.13 17.45 14.24
C SER A 218 -18.57 18.82 13.71
N LYS A 219 -17.63 19.57 13.10
CA LYS A 219 -17.91 20.89 12.50
C LYS A 219 -18.85 20.78 11.29
N GLU A 220 -18.70 19.73 10.50
CA GLU A 220 -19.49 19.44 9.30
C GLU A 220 -20.04 18.01 9.42
N ARG A 221 -21.27 17.89 9.96
CA ARG A 221 -21.85 16.62 10.40
C ARG A 221 -22.82 16.05 9.36
N TRP A 222 -22.28 15.64 8.21
CA TRP A 222 -23.03 14.90 7.19
C TRP A 222 -22.18 13.85 6.49
N ILE A 223 -22.83 12.81 5.98
CA ILE A 223 -22.19 11.74 5.22
C ILE A 223 -21.87 12.16 3.79
N THR A 224 -20.81 11.57 3.25
CA THR A 224 -20.35 11.76 1.87
C THR A 224 -20.16 10.45 1.12
N ALA A 225 -20.03 9.33 1.84
CA ALA A 225 -19.95 7.98 1.28
C ALA A 225 -20.61 6.98 2.22
N VAL A 226 -21.12 5.89 1.67
CA VAL A 226 -21.82 4.84 2.42
C VAL A 226 -21.50 3.47 1.85
N SER A 227 -21.53 2.44 2.70
CA SER A 227 -21.52 1.03 2.31
C SER A 227 -22.30 0.23 3.35
N MET A 228 -22.89 -0.90 2.95
CA MET A 228 -23.74 -1.70 3.83
C MET A 228 -23.60 -3.20 3.50
N ASN A 229 -23.73 -4.05 4.52
CA ASN A 229 -24.06 -5.46 4.39
C ASN A 229 -25.29 -5.80 5.25
N GLU A 230 -25.60 -7.09 5.42
CA GLU A 230 -26.78 -7.53 6.18
C GLU A 230 -26.77 -7.06 7.65
N ASN A 231 -25.59 -6.89 8.25
CA ASN A 231 -25.42 -6.66 9.69
C ASN A 231 -24.95 -5.24 10.04
N PHE A 232 -24.31 -4.55 9.10
CA PHE A 232 -23.57 -3.32 9.36
C PHE A 232 -23.84 -2.24 8.33
N LEU A 233 -23.92 -1.00 8.82
CA LEU A 233 -23.87 0.22 8.02
C LEU A 233 -22.54 0.92 8.28
N ILE A 234 -21.85 1.32 7.20
CA ILE A 234 -20.56 2.00 7.25
C ILE A 234 -20.72 3.35 6.57
N CYS A 235 -20.43 4.43 7.31
CA CYS A 235 -20.61 5.81 6.86
C CYS A 235 -19.28 6.54 6.86
N GLY A 236 -18.98 7.22 5.75
CA GLY A 236 -17.88 8.16 5.62
C GLY A 236 -18.42 9.59 5.74
N ASP A 237 -17.81 10.42 6.59
CA ASP A 237 -18.25 11.79 6.83
C ASP A 237 -17.45 12.83 6.03
N ARG A 238 -17.96 14.06 6.07
CA ARG A 238 -17.37 15.22 5.40
C ARG A 238 -16.00 15.65 5.94
N ILE A 239 -15.70 15.40 7.21
CA ILE A 239 -14.40 15.76 7.80
C ILE A 239 -13.33 14.68 7.61
N GLY A 240 -13.67 13.58 6.92
CA GLY A 240 -12.76 12.50 6.56
C GLY A 240 -12.75 11.35 7.55
N SER A 241 -13.79 11.18 8.35
CA SER A 241 -13.95 10.09 9.32
C SER A 241 -14.76 8.93 8.74
N ILE A 242 -14.55 7.73 9.29
CA ILE A 242 -15.33 6.53 8.95
C ILE A 242 -15.98 5.99 10.24
N HIS A 243 -17.26 5.65 10.17
CA HIS A 243 -18.08 5.21 11.28
C HIS A 243 -18.77 3.88 10.97
N LEU A 244 -18.70 2.92 11.89
CA LEU A 244 -19.37 1.62 11.80
C LEU A 244 -20.59 1.60 12.71
N TYR A 245 -21.73 1.15 12.19
CA TYR A 245 -23.01 1.01 12.89
C TYR A 245 -23.53 -0.42 12.75
N ARG A 246 -24.30 -0.87 13.74
CA ARG A 246 -25.01 -2.14 13.71
C ARG A 246 -26.44 -1.95 13.22
N LEU A 247 -26.94 -2.90 12.43
CA LEU A 247 -28.32 -2.90 11.93
C LEU A 247 -29.30 -3.65 12.84
N ASP A 248 -28.81 -4.41 13.82
CA ASP A 248 -29.63 -5.22 14.74
C ASP A 248 -30.12 -4.48 15.99
N GLY A 249 -29.76 -3.20 16.17
CA GLY A 249 -30.22 -2.40 17.30
C GLY A 249 -31.65 -1.87 17.15
N SER A 250 -32.12 -1.13 18.18
CA SER A 250 -33.45 -0.52 18.21
C SER A 250 -33.74 0.37 17.00
N ARG A 251 -34.92 0.21 16.41
CA ARG A 251 -35.37 1.00 15.24
C ARG A 251 -35.88 2.40 15.62
N ASP A 252 -36.28 2.58 16.87
CA ASP A 252 -37.01 3.76 17.33
C ASP A 252 -36.13 4.84 17.96
N VAL A 253 -34.87 4.52 18.27
CA VAL A 253 -33.91 5.45 18.90
C VAL A 253 -32.68 5.59 18.01
N PRO A 254 -32.21 6.83 17.72
CA PRO A 254 -30.97 7.04 16.99
C PRO A 254 -29.78 6.36 17.68
N GLN A 255 -29.12 5.46 16.97
CA GLN A 255 -27.96 4.74 17.48
C GLN A 255 -26.64 5.43 17.09
N GLY A 256 -25.71 5.52 18.04
CA GLY A 256 -24.34 5.93 17.78
C GLY A 256 -23.50 4.82 17.12
N PRO A 257 -22.33 5.15 16.57
CA PRO A 257 -21.46 4.15 15.95
C PRO A 257 -20.81 3.24 17.00
N VAL A 258 -20.63 1.97 16.67
CA VAL A 258 -19.87 1.00 17.48
C VAL A 258 -18.36 1.24 17.39
N GLN A 259 -17.89 1.83 16.29
CA GLN A 259 -16.49 2.20 16.10
C GLN A 259 -16.36 3.42 15.19
N SER A 260 -15.35 4.25 15.42
CA SER A 260 -15.08 5.44 14.59
C SER A 260 -13.59 5.66 14.38
N PHE A 261 -13.20 5.92 13.14
CA PHE A 261 -11.86 6.41 12.76
C PHE A 261 -11.98 7.88 12.37
N TYR A 262 -11.53 8.78 13.24
CA TYR A 262 -11.67 10.22 13.03
C TYR A 262 -10.59 10.76 12.09
N LYS A 263 -11.00 11.53 11.07
CA LYS A 263 -10.09 12.25 10.15
C LYS A 263 -9.00 11.35 9.54
N ILE A 264 -9.36 10.11 9.24
CA ILE A 264 -8.46 9.16 8.59
C ILE A 264 -8.18 9.55 7.13
N HIS A 265 -9.12 10.27 6.53
CA HIS A 265 -8.94 11.00 5.29
C HIS A 265 -8.87 12.52 5.53
N GLY A 266 -8.40 13.26 4.52
CA GLY A 266 -8.33 14.73 4.56
C GLY A 266 -9.68 15.43 4.76
N TYR A 267 -9.63 16.74 5.05
CA TYR A 267 -10.79 17.59 5.40
C TYR A 267 -11.88 17.73 4.32
N LEU A 268 -11.66 17.18 3.13
CA LEU A 268 -12.62 17.17 2.03
C LEU A 268 -13.49 15.90 2.03
N GLY A 269 -13.40 15.09 3.07
CA GLY A 269 -14.30 13.97 3.34
C GLY A 269 -13.90 12.68 2.64
N VAL A 270 -14.61 11.62 3.01
CA VAL A 270 -14.52 10.31 2.37
C VAL A 270 -15.26 10.37 1.04
N CYS A 271 -14.58 10.00 -0.06
CA CYS A 271 -15.12 10.07 -1.41
C CYS A 271 -15.92 8.83 -1.80
N SER A 272 -15.44 7.64 -1.45
CA SER A 272 -16.10 6.38 -1.76
C SER A 272 -15.77 5.32 -0.73
N LEU A 273 -16.76 4.47 -0.43
CA LEU A 273 -16.67 3.29 0.41
C LEU A 273 -17.23 2.10 -0.36
N VAL A 274 -16.48 1.01 -0.45
CA VAL A 274 -16.94 -0.23 -1.06
C VAL A 274 -16.53 -1.41 -0.21
N LEU A 275 -17.50 -2.20 0.22
CA LEU A 275 -17.32 -3.46 0.93
C LEU A 275 -17.35 -4.62 -0.07
N GLN A 276 -16.26 -5.37 -0.16
CA GLN A 276 -16.11 -6.54 -1.01
C GLN A 276 -15.75 -7.75 -0.13
N GLY A 277 -16.72 -8.64 0.11
CA GLY A 277 -16.58 -9.67 1.13
C GLY A 277 -16.37 -9.05 2.51
N SER A 278 -15.32 -9.46 3.22
CA SER A 278 -14.93 -8.88 4.51
C SER A 278 -14.05 -7.63 4.39
N HIS A 279 -13.68 -7.19 3.19
CA HIS A 279 -12.74 -6.08 3.00
C HIS A 279 -13.46 -4.79 2.64
N LEU A 280 -13.26 -3.75 3.44
CA LEU A 280 -13.74 -2.39 3.18
C LEU A 280 -12.62 -1.55 2.56
N TYR A 281 -12.89 -0.97 1.40
CA TYR A 281 -12.00 -0.04 0.72
C TYR A 281 -12.56 1.38 0.83
N SER A 282 -11.74 2.32 1.26
CA SER A 282 -12.10 3.73 1.36
C SER A 282 -11.14 4.62 0.59
N THR A 283 -11.68 5.69 0.00
CA THR A 283 -10.88 6.70 -0.69
C THR A 283 -11.20 8.10 -0.18
N GLY A 284 -10.20 8.97 -0.24
CA GLY A 284 -10.34 10.37 0.14
C GLY A 284 -9.64 11.30 -0.86
N ARG A 285 -10.04 12.57 -0.84
CA ARG A 285 -9.41 13.63 -1.67
C ARG A 285 -8.01 14.05 -1.18
N ASP A 286 -7.45 13.30 -0.25
CA ASP A 286 -6.04 13.30 0.08
C ASP A 286 -5.23 12.38 -0.87
N GLY A 287 -5.87 11.73 -1.85
CA GLY A 287 -5.22 10.84 -2.80
C GLY A 287 -4.83 9.49 -2.20
N THR A 288 -5.54 9.04 -1.17
CA THR A 288 -5.26 7.74 -0.50
C THR A 288 -6.37 6.73 -0.76
N LEU A 289 -5.96 5.46 -0.88
CA LEU A 289 -6.81 4.28 -0.76
C LEU A 289 -6.45 3.61 0.56
N ARG A 290 -7.45 3.29 1.39
CA ARG A 290 -7.25 2.57 2.65
C ARG A 290 -8.09 1.30 2.65
N ASN A 291 -7.54 0.25 3.23
CA ASN A 291 -8.18 -1.05 3.32
C ASN A 291 -8.40 -1.42 4.80
N PHE A 292 -9.55 -2.02 5.10
CA PHE A 292 -9.91 -2.49 6.42
C PHE A 292 -10.51 -3.90 6.31
N LEU A 293 -10.27 -4.72 7.31
CA LEU A 293 -10.94 -6.01 7.49
C LEU A 293 -12.12 -5.84 8.44
N LEU A 294 -13.33 -6.15 8.00
CA LEU A 294 -14.52 -6.21 8.83
C LEU A 294 -14.56 -7.55 9.56
N LEU A 295 -14.39 -7.49 10.88
CA LEU A 295 -14.49 -8.63 11.78
C LEU A 295 -15.90 -8.64 12.35
N GLU A 296 -16.82 -9.31 11.65
CA GLU A 296 -18.25 -9.30 11.97
C GLU A 296 -18.54 -9.79 13.40
N ASN A 297 -17.87 -10.86 13.84
CA ASN A 297 -18.03 -11.43 15.18
C ASN A 297 -17.56 -10.49 16.30
N GLU A 298 -16.65 -9.57 15.98
CA GLU A 298 -16.07 -8.60 16.92
C GLU A 298 -16.71 -7.21 16.77
N TYR A 299 -17.65 -7.04 15.84
CA TYR A 299 -18.31 -5.77 15.52
C TYR A 299 -17.33 -4.61 15.28
N ARG A 300 -16.18 -4.88 14.63
CA ARG A 300 -15.15 -3.87 14.37
C ARG A 300 -14.49 -4.01 13.00
N LEU A 301 -14.01 -2.87 12.52
CA LEU A 301 -13.08 -2.74 11.41
C LEU A 301 -11.64 -2.74 11.96
N LYS A 302 -10.79 -3.56 11.35
CA LYS A 302 -9.35 -3.60 11.60
C LYS A 302 -8.63 -2.91 10.43
N PRO A 303 -7.87 -1.83 10.66
CA PRO A 303 -7.09 -1.19 9.58
C PRO A 303 -6.01 -2.15 9.08
N LEU A 304 -5.86 -2.22 7.76
CA LEU A 304 -4.83 -3.00 7.08
C LEU A 304 -3.75 -2.05 6.52
N ASN A 305 -3.71 -1.88 5.20
CA ASN A 305 -2.74 -1.06 4.50
C ASN A 305 -3.37 0.21 3.92
N SER A 306 -2.50 1.18 3.62
CA SER A 306 -2.83 2.42 2.93
C SER A 306 -1.93 2.56 1.70
N ASP A 307 -2.52 2.92 0.56
CA ASP A 307 -1.82 3.18 -0.70
C ASP A 307 -1.98 4.64 -1.11
N LYS A 308 -0.89 5.26 -1.56
CA LYS A 308 -0.89 6.61 -2.10
C LYS A 308 -1.08 6.51 -3.61
N LEU A 309 -2.20 7.06 -4.07
CA LEU A 309 -2.61 6.96 -5.47
C LEU A 309 -1.94 8.04 -6.33
N VAL A 310 -1.88 7.80 -7.63
CA VAL A 310 -1.30 8.71 -8.64
C VAL A 310 -2.16 9.95 -8.95
N MET A 311 -3.36 10.00 -8.36
CA MET A 311 -4.37 11.02 -8.55
C MET A 311 -4.69 11.72 -7.23
N GLU A 312 -4.99 13.02 -7.30
CA GLU A 312 -5.30 13.84 -6.14
C GLU A 312 -6.70 13.56 -5.60
N TRP A 313 -7.63 13.20 -6.48
CA TRP A 313 -9.01 12.94 -6.11
C TRP A 313 -9.50 11.59 -6.65
N PRO A 314 -9.26 10.48 -5.92
CA PRO A 314 -9.96 9.22 -6.13
C PRO A 314 -11.42 9.39 -5.71
N ALA A 315 -12.32 9.47 -6.68
CA ALA A 315 -13.70 9.87 -6.45
C ALA A 315 -14.65 8.67 -6.29
N ALA A 316 -14.36 7.54 -6.94
CA ALA A 316 -15.13 6.31 -6.83
C ALA A 316 -14.26 5.06 -6.97
N LEU A 317 -14.75 3.96 -6.43
CA LEU A 317 -14.17 2.62 -6.53
C LEU A 317 -15.10 1.71 -7.32
N SER A 318 -14.52 0.83 -8.14
CA SER A 318 -15.30 -0.17 -8.88
C SER A 318 -14.55 -1.49 -8.94
N PHE A 319 -15.19 -2.56 -8.45
CA PHE A 319 -14.73 -3.92 -8.67
C PHE A 319 -15.25 -4.43 -10.00
N SER A 320 -14.35 -4.96 -10.81
CA SER A 320 -14.66 -5.55 -12.11
C SER A 320 -13.94 -6.88 -12.26
N HIS A 321 -14.18 -7.60 -13.37
CA HIS A 321 -13.40 -8.80 -13.70
C HIS A 321 -11.92 -8.49 -13.99
N TYR A 322 -11.56 -7.21 -14.14
CA TYR A 322 -10.19 -6.74 -14.24
C TYR A 322 -9.54 -6.38 -12.89
N GLY A 323 -10.23 -6.63 -11.77
CA GLY A 323 -9.83 -6.26 -10.42
C GLY A 323 -10.36 -4.89 -9.99
N LEU A 324 -9.73 -4.32 -8.96
CA LEU A 324 -10.09 -3.03 -8.38
C LEU A 324 -9.67 -1.88 -9.30
N LEU A 325 -10.65 -1.10 -9.74
CA LEU A 325 -10.47 0.13 -10.49
C LEU A 325 -10.70 1.34 -9.60
N ILE A 326 -9.77 2.29 -9.67
CA ILE A 326 -9.86 3.59 -9.02
C ILE A 326 -10.26 4.61 -10.08
N LEU A 327 -11.37 5.29 -9.83
CA LEU A 327 -11.97 6.27 -10.70
C LEU A 327 -11.83 7.64 -10.05
N GLY A 328 -11.30 8.62 -10.76
CA GLY A 328 -11.08 9.92 -10.13
C GLY A 328 -10.54 10.98 -11.06
N PHE A 329 -9.96 12.00 -10.47
CA PHE A 329 -9.54 13.19 -11.20
C PHE A 329 -8.08 13.53 -10.93
N LYS A 330 -7.41 13.93 -12.01
CA LYS A 330 -6.09 14.53 -11.98
C LYS A 330 -6.15 15.83 -12.75
N SER A 331 -6.12 16.95 -12.02
CA SER A 331 -6.31 18.29 -12.59
C SER A 331 -7.66 18.39 -13.34
N VAL A 332 -7.63 18.53 -14.67
CA VAL A 332 -8.83 18.71 -15.51
C VAL A 332 -9.35 17.40 -16.12
N ASP A 333 -8.67 16.28 -15.89
CA ASP A 333 -9.00 15.02 -16.53
C ASP A 333 -9.60 14.03 -15.54
N PHE A 334 -10.58 13.26 -16.03
CA PHE A 334 -11.03 12.04 -15.40
C PHE A 334 -10.05 10.90 -15.73
N VAL A 335 -9.72 10.09 -14.75
CA VAL A 335 -8.71 9.03 -14.82
C VAL A 335 -9.29 7.73 -14.30
N ILE A 336 -9.14 6.66 -15.09
CA ILE A 336 -9.37 5.28 -14.67
C ILE A 336 -8.00 4.63 -14.46
N TRP A 337 -7.73 4.20 -13.24
CA TRP A 337 -6.47 3.59 -12.86
C TRP A 337 -6.70 2.20 -12.28
N ASN A 338 -5.99 1.21 -12.81
CA ASN A 338 -6.09 -0.18 -12.34
C ASN A 338 -5.10 -0.42 -11.20
N HIS A 339 -5.61 -0.86 -10.05
CA HIS A 339 -4.81 -1.04 -8.84
C HIS A 339 -3.83 -2.22 -8.96
N ALA A 340 -4.25 -3.34 -9.57
CA ALA A 340 -3.43 -4.53 -9.71
C ALA A 340 -2.26 -4.34 -10.71
N GLU A 341 -2.52 -3.67 -11.83
CA GLU A 341 -1.50 -3.38 -12.86
C GLU A 341 -0.72 -2.09 -12.56
N ARG A 342 -1.11 -1.31 -11.54
CA ARG A 342 -0.51 -0.03 -11.13
C ARG A 342 -0.36 0.98 -12.29
N ARG A 343 -1.27 0.99 -13.27
CA ARG A 343 -1.21 1.86 -14.45
C ARG A 343 -2.53 2.58 -14.78
N THR A 344 -2.41 3.68 -15.51
CA THR A 344 -3.56 4.43 -16.02
C THR A 344 -4.08 3.78 -17.28
N TRP A 345 -5.37 3.45 -17.30
CA TRP A 345 -6.04 2.85 -18.45
C TRP A 345 -6.63 3.88 -19.39
N LEU A 346 -7.32 4.87 -18.83
CA LEU A 346 -8.03 5.88 -19.60
C LEU A 346 -7.89 7.24 -18.93
N ARG A 347 -7.77 8.27 -19.77
CA ARG A 347 -7.76 9.67 -19.36
C ARG A 347 -8.71 10.44 -20.28
N ILE A 348 -9.71 11.10 -19.70
CA ILE A 348 -10.75 11.84 -20.44
C ILE A 348 -10.74 13.30 -20.00
N PRO A 349 -10.51 14.27 -20.90
CA PRO A 349 -10.54 15.69 -20.57
C PRO A 349 -11.96 16.20 -20.33
N CYS A 350 -12.38 16.24 -19.07
CA CYS A 350 -13.74 16.61 -18.64
C CYS A 350 -13.84 18.00 -17.99
N GLY A 351 -12.71 18.68 -17.77
CA GLY A 351 -12.65 19.99 -17.11
C GLY A 351 -12.63 19.94 -15.58
N GLY A 352 -12.35 18.76 -14.97
CA GLY A 352 -12.18 18.56 -13.53
C GLY A 352 -13.44 18.05 -12.80
N GLY A 353 -13.24 17.44 -11.63
CA GLY A 353 -14.30 16.68 -10.93
C GLY A 353 -15.31 17.49 -10.11
N HIS A 354 -15.17 18.82 -10.03
CA HIS A 354 -16.06 19.67 -9.23
C HIS A 354 -17.46 19.85 -9.82
N ARG A 355 -17.66 19.45 -11.08
CA ARG A 355 -18.95 19.47 -11.77
C ARG A 355 -19.62 18.10 -11.64
N SER A 356 -20.93 18.01 -11.87
CA SER A 356 -21.61 16.71 -11.80
C SER A 356 -21.12 15.77 -12.89
N TRP A 357 -20.94 14.51 -12.51
CA TRP A 357 -20.55 13.42 -13.39
C TRP A 357 -21.15 12.12 -12.85
N ASP A 358 -21.26 11.13 -13.71
CA ASP A 358 -21.66 9.78 -13.36
C ASP A 358 -21.00 8.78 -14.34
N LEU A 359 -20.83 7.55 -13.90
CA LEU A 359 -20.17 6.48 -14.64
C LEU A 359 -20.91 5.18 -14.46
N ILE A 360 -21.18 4.48 -15.55
CA ILE A 360 -21.57 3.07 -15.54
C ILE A 360 -20.48 2.22 -16.21
N LEU A 361 -20.11 1.12 -15.55
CA LEU A 361 -19.16 0.14 -16.07
C LEU A 361 -19.86 -1.22 -16.12
N ASN A 362 -20.27 -1.64 -17.31
CA ASN A 362 -20.93 -2.91 -17.56
C ASN A 362 -19.93 -3.87 -18.20
N GLN A 363 -19.45 -4.92 -17.51
CA GLN A 363 -18.44 -5.87 -17.99
C GLN A 363 -17.35 -5.23 -18.89
N HIS A 364 -17.57 -5.10 -20.20
CA HIS A 364 -16.63 -4.48 -21.15
C HIS A 364 -16.96 -3.06 -21.63
N THR A 365 -18.13 -2.51 -21.35
CA THR A 365 -18.56 -1.18 -21.81
C THR A 365 -18.52 -0.16 -20.69
N LEU A 366 -17.82 0.94 -20.94
CA LEU A 366 -17.74 2.11 -20.07
C LEU A 366 -18.60 3.22 -20.67
N SER A 367 -19.52 3.79 -19.89
CA SER A 367 -20.20 5.04 -20.24
C SER A 367 -20.00 6.06 -19.12
N PHE A 368 -19.40 7.19 -19.47
CA PHE A 368 -19.05 8.29 -18.57
C PHE A 368 -19.78 9.56 -19.02
N THR A 369 -20.59 10.13 -18.15
CA THR A 369 -21.29 11.40 -18.40
C THR A 369 -20.76 12.48 -17.47
N PHE A 370 -20.60 13.70 -17.96
CA PHE A 370 -20.11 14.82 -17.17
C PHE A 370 -20.63 16.15 -17.68
N LEU A 371 -20.73 17.13 -16.76
CA LEU A 371 -21.05 18.50 -17.11
C LEU A 371 -19.78 19.27 -17.49
N LYS A 372 -19.78 19.91 -18.66
CA LYS A 372 -18.72 20.82 -19.11
C LYS A 372 -19.31 21.90 -20.00
N ASP A 373 -18.89 23.15 -19.78
CA ASP A 373 -19.36 24.32 -20.52
C ASP A 373 -20.90 24.44 -20.54
N LYS A 374 -21.52 24.12 -19.40
CA LYS A 374 -22.98 24.08 -19.16
C LYS A 374 -23.76 23.05 -19.98
N MET A 375 -23.07 22.15 -20.65
CA MET A 375 -23.64 21.07 -21.45
C MET A 375 -23.37 19.73 -20.80
N VAL A 376 -24.23 18.75 -21.11
CA VAL A 376 -24.01 17.35 -20.76
C VAL A 376 -23.18 16.71 -21.85
N HIS A 377 -22.06 16.08 -21.48
CA HIS A 377 -21.22 15.31 -22.39
C HIS A 377 -21.22 13.85 -21.96
N MET A 378 -21.20 12.95 -22.92
CA MET A 378 -21.02 11.52 -22.66
C MET A 378 -19.89 10.95 -23.51
N VAL A 379 -19.17 10.01 -22.91
CA VAL A 379 -18.20 9.17 -23.57
C VAL A 379 -18.67 7.73 -23.38
N SER A 380 -18.87 6.98 -24.47
CA SER A 380 -19.12 5.54 -24.40
C SER A 380 -18.05 4.79 -25.18
N CYS A 381 -17.49 3.75 -24.57
CA CYS A 381 -16.44 2.97 -25.22
C CYS A 381 -16.34 1.54 -24.69
N ARG A 382 -15.76 0.68 -25.51
CA ARG A 382 -15.45 -0.71 -25.19
C ARG A 382 -14.03 -0.84 -24.65
N LEU A 383 -13.91 -1.21 -23.38
CA LEU A 383 -12.64 -1.34 -22.67
C LEU A 383 -11.71 -2.37 -23.32
N ASP A 384 -12.23 -3.48 -23.84
CA ASP A 384 -11.46 -4.52 -24.55
C ASP A 384 -10.78 -4.03 -25.84
N LYS A 385 -11.30 -2.96 -26.45
CA LYS A 385 -10.70 -2.32 -27.62
C LYS A 385 -9.57 -1.35 -27.25
N ILE A 386 -9.69 -0.71 -26.08
CA ILE A 386 -8.81 0.39 -25.66
C ILE A 386 -7.71 -0.09 -24.72
N ILE A 387 -7.98 -1.13 -23.93
CA ILE A 387 -7.05 -1.65 -22.94
C ILE A 387 -6.46 -2.95 -23.48
N LYS A 388 -5.13 -3.02 -23.45
CA LYS A 388 -4.37 -4.23 -23.72
C LYS A 388 -3.74 -4.71 -22.41
N PRO A 389 -3.80 -6.00 -22.08
CA PRO A 389 -3.28 -6.50 -20.81
C PRO A 389 -1.78 -6.30 -20.72
N VAL A 390 -1.27 -6.19 -19.50
CA VAL A 390 0.17 -6.22 -19.24
C VAL A 390 0.69 -7.64 -19.51
N MET A 391 1.77 -7.78 -20.28
CA MET A 391 2.37 -9.07 -20.59
C MET A 391 3.21 -9.59 -19.43
N GLN A 392 3.99 -8.69 -18.82
CA GLN A 392 4.77 -8.96 -17.60
C GLN A 392 4.59 -7.80 -16.64
N ARG A 393 4.12 -8.09 -15.42
CA ARG A 393 3.95 -7.05 -14.39
C ARG A 393 5.30 -6.52 -13.94
N GLY A 394 5.41 -5.21 -13.83
CA GLY A 394 6.59 -4.57 -13.27
C GLY A 394 6.69 -4.79 -11.76
N PHE A 395 7.92 -4.79 -11.25
CA PHE A 395 8.23 -4.83 -9.83
C PHE A 395 8.71 -3.44 -9.39
N HIS A 396 9.86 -3.31 -8.73
CA HIS A 396 10.43 -2.02 -8.31
C HIS A 396 10.95 -1.20 -9.49
N THR A 397 10.81 0.13 -9.40
CA THR A 397 11.26 1.05 -10.47
C THR A 397 12.72 1.50 -10.33
N LYS A 398 13.31 1.26 -9.16
CA LYS A 398 14.68 1.61 -8.76
C LYS A 398 15.37 0.41 -8.09
N GLN A 399 16.62 0.61 -7.69
CA GLN A 399 17.44 -0.37 -6.97
C GLN A 399 16.70 -1.01 -5.79
N ILE A 400 16.76 -2.34 -5.72
CA ILE A 400 16.28 -3.16 -4.61
C ILE A 400 17.42 -3.32 -3.62
N MET A 401 17.28 -2.68 -2.46
CA MET A 401 18.32 -2.59 -1.45
C MET A 401 18.39 -3.84 -0.55
N CYS A 402 17.25 -4.50 -0.33
CA CYS A 402 17.17 -5.66 0.55
C CYS A 402 16.00 -6.55 0.15
N ILE A 403 16.23 -7.86 0.15
CA ILE A 403 15.20 -8.90 0.10
C ILE A 403 15.34 -9.84 1.30
N ARG A 404 14.21 -10.25 1.87
CA ARG A 404 14.10 -11.27 2.91
C ARG A 404 12.98 -12.24 2.60
N GLU A 405 13.16 -13.51 2.96
CA GLU A 405 12.07 -14.48 2.97
C GLU A 405 11.14 -14.22 4.15
N ILE A 406 9.84 -14.42 3.94
CA ILE A 406 8.82 -14.36 4.98
C ILE A 406 8.43 -15.80 5.33
N PRO A 407 8.68 -16.25 6.57
CA PRO A 407 8.28 -17.58 7.00
C PRO A 407 6.77 -17.60 7.24
N PHE A 408 6.06 -18.36 6.41
CA PHE A 408 4.65 -18.72 6.60
C PHE A 408 4.53 -20.23 6.88
N SER A 409 3.37 -20.68 7.35
CA SER A 409 3.16 -22.09 7.76
C SER A 409 3.37 -23.09 6.62
N GLU A 410 3.69 -24.34 6.97
CA GLU A 410 4.04 -25.44 6.04
C GLU A 410 2.96 -25.76 4.98
N ASP A 411 1.70 -25.38 5.22
CA ASP A 411 0.61 -25.55 4.24
C ASP A 411 0.85 -24.74 2.94
N CYS A 412 1.80 -23.80 2.95
CA CYS A 412 2.18 -22.96 1.81
C CYS A 412 3.41 -23.44 1.03
N ASN A 413 3.93 -24.65 1.28
CA ASN A 413 5.20 -25.21 0.75
C ASN A 413 5.41 -25.19 -0.80
N LYS A 414 4.43 -24.73 -1.58
CA LYS A 414 4.57 -24.52 -3.04
C LYS A 414 5.09 -23.13 -3.42
N TRP A 415 5.12 -22.19 -2.48
CA TRP A 415 5.43 -20.79 -2.73
C TRP A 415 6.47 -20.28 -1.72
N HIS A 416 7.49 -19.59 -2.22
CA HIS A 416 8.38 -18.77 -1.40
C HIS A 416 7.86 -17.34 -1.39
N PHE A 417 7.62 -16.81 -0.19
CA PHE A 417 7.18 -15.42 -0.04
C PHE A 417 8.37 -14.54 0.30
N VAL A 418 8.53 -13.48 -0.47
CA VAL A 418 9.63 -12.53 -0.28
C VAL A 418 9.09 -11.14 -0.03
N VAL A 419 9.75 -10.43 0.88
CA VAL A 419 9.60 -8.99 1.09
C VAL A 419 10.83 -8.28 0.57
N SER A 420 10.62 -7.16 -0.11
CA SER A 420 11.66 -6.38 -0.77
C SER A 420 11.52 -4.91 -0.44
N ALA A 421 12.65 -4.22 -0.32
CA ALA A 421 12.76 -2.79 -0.01
C ALA A 421 13.58 -2.10 -1.08
N SER A 422 13.14 -0.93 -1.51
CA SER A 422 13.76 -0.21 -2.63
C SER A 422 13.94 1.28 -2.36
N GLU A 423 14.86 1.86 -3.14
CA GLU A 423 15.06 3.30 -3.25
C GLU A 423 13.83 4.03 -3.82
N ASP A 424 12.88 3.32 -4.46
CA ASP A 424 11.60 3.88 -4.90
C ASP A 424 10.59 4.15 -3.77
N THR A 425 11.05 4.08 -2.52
CA THR A 425 10.28 4.30 -1.27
C THR A 425 9.18 3.27 -1.02
N THR A 426 9.17 2.16 -1.75
CA THR A 426 8.18 1.09 -1.57
C THR A 426 8.79 -0.13 -0.91
N VAL A 427 7.95 -0.82 -0.14
CA VAL A 427 8.16 -2.19 0.33
C VAL A 427 7.18 -3.06 -0.45
N ARG A 428 7.65 -4.15 -1.06
CA ARG A 428 6.79 -5.03 -1.86
C ARG A 428 6.86 -6.47 -1.40
N ILE A 429 5.72 -7.14 -1.46
CA ILE A 429 5.60 -8.56 -1.20
C ILE A 429 5.34 -9.26 -2.53
N ALA A 430 6.06 -10.35 -2.77
CA ALA A 430 5.87 -11.21 -3.93
C ALA A 430 5.89 -12.68 -3.52
N ALA A 431 5.24 -13.52 -4.32
CA ALA A 431 5.36 -14.97 -4.24
C ALA A 431 6.19 -15.49 -5.41
N VAL A 432 7.03 -16.47 -5.15
CA VAL A 432 7.84 -17.19 -6.13
C VAL A 432 7.38 -18.64 -6.13
N ASP A 433 6.92 -19.14 -7.28
CA ASP A 433 6.58 -20.55 -7.43
C ASP A 433 7.81 -21.41 -7.74
N ASN A 434 7.61 -22.72 -7.81
CA ASN A 434 8.61 -23.69 -8.28
C ASN A 434 9.10 -23.43 -9.72
N SER A 435 8.35 -22.68 -10.53
CA SER A 435 8.79 -22.25 -11.87
C SER A 435 9.73 -21.04 -11.84
N LYS A 436 10.00 -20.51 -10.64
CA LYS A 436 10.83 -19.33 -10.36
C LYS A 436 10.22 -18.04 -10.93
N THR A 437 8.91 -18.05 -11.18
CA THR A 437 8.20 -16.88 -11.64
C THR A 437 7.82 -16.03 -10.44
N LEU A 438 8.34 -14.80 -10.39
CA LEU A 438 7.99 -13.85 -9.35
C LEU A 438 6.65 -13.18 -9.65
N GLN A 439 5.71 -13.28 -8.72
CA GLN A 439 4.38 -12.69 -8.80
C GLN A 439 4.22 -11.59 -7.74
N PRO A 440 4.16 -10.30 -8.14
CA PRO A 440 3.91 -9.21 -7.20
C PRO A 440 2.51 -9.30 -6.59
N LEU A 441 2.43 -9.24 -5.25
CA LEU A 441 1.19 -9.38 -4.49
C LEU A 441 0.74 -8.06 -3.86
N VAL A 442 1.64 -7.39 -3.15
CA VAL A 442 1.33 -6.19 -2.37
C VAL A 442 2.40 -5.13 -2.57
N VAL A 443 1.97 -3.87 -2.70
CA VAL A 443 2.85 -2.69 -2.71
C VAL A 443 2.50 -1.81 -1.51
N LEU A 444 3.47 -1.56 -0.65
CA LEU A 444 3.35 -0.74 0.55
C LEU A 444 4.14 0.55 0.34
N GLN A 445 3.44 1.68 0.21
CA GLN A 445 4.04 2.99 -0.05
C GLN A 445 3.76 3.95 1.12
N SER A 446 4.32 3.62 2.28
CA SER A 446 4.19 4.42 3.52
C SER A 446 5.48 5.15 3.91
N HIS A 447 6.63 4.70 3.40
CA HIS A 447 7.92 5.36 3.65
C HIS A 447 8.02 6.66 2.84
N ILE A 448 8.58 7.70 3.46
CA ILE A 448 8.75 9.02 2.83
C ILE A 448 10.08 9.16 2.09
N SER A 449 10.97 8.17 2.20
CA SER A 449 12.30 8.14 1.58
C SER A 449 12.73 6.70 1.29
N SER A 450 13.94 6.51 0.74
CA SER A 450 14.45 5.19 0.33
C SER A 450 14.43 4.19 1.49
N VAL A 451 13.94 2.97 1.24
CA VAL A 451 13.99 1.87 2.21
C VAL A 451 15.22 1.03 1.91
N ARG A 452 16.09 0.82 2.92
CA ARG A 452 17.40 0.17 2.75
C ARG A 452 17.48 -1.19 3.40
N CYS A 453 16.79 -1.41 4.52
CA CYS A 453 16.94 -2.61 5.33
C CYS A 453 15.60 -3.21 5.74
N ILE A 454 15.60 -4.53 5.92
CA ILE A 454 14.47 -5.33 6.38
C ILE A 454 14.97 -6.35 7.40
N ALA A 455 14.28 -6.44 8.54
CA ALA A 455 14.37 -7.58 9.45
C ALA A 455 13.01 -8.27 9.57
N VAL A 456 13.02 -9.60 9.64
CA VAL A 456 11.82 -10.43 9.75
C VAL A 456 11.91 -11.24 11.03
N CYS A 457 10.84 -11.27 11.81
CA CYS A 457 10.73 -12.05 13.04
C CYS A 457 9.44 -12.86 13.00
N ALA A 458 9.56 -14.20 13.06
CA ALA A 458 8.39 -15.07 13.14
C ALA A 458 7.70 -14.92 14.51
N MET A 459 6.38 -14.72 14.49
CA MET A 459 5.54 -14.67 15.70
C MET A 459 4.37 -15.63 15.56
N LYS A 460 3.69 -15.94 16.68
CA LYS A 460 2.51 -16.82 16.71
C LYS A 460 1.37 -16.28 15.82
N ASP A 461 1.15 -14.97 15.82
CA ASP A 461 0.06 -14.30 15.09
C ASP A 461 0.44 -13.88 13.66
N GLY A 462 1.52 -14.45 13.12
CA GLY A 462 2.08 -14.10 11.81
C GLY A 462 3.38 -13.28 11.90
N PRO A 463 4.19 -13.28 10.83
CA PRO A 463 5.50 -12.66 10.82
C PRO A 463 5.43 -11.13 11.00
N LEU A 464 6.27 -10.62 11.90
CA LEU A 464 6.55 -9.20 12.03
C LEU A 464 7.69 -8.81 11.12
N VAL A 465 7.54 -7.69 10.43
CA VAL A 465 8.56 -7.16 9.51
C VAL A 465 8.90 -5.73 9.92
N PHE A 466 10.19 -5.48 10.12
CA PHE A 466 10.74 -4.18 10.44
C PHE A 466 11.43 -3.65 9.20
N THR A 467 11.08 -2.43 8.79
CA THR A 467 11.65 -1.80 7.59
C THR A 467 12.19 -0.43 7.92
N GLY A 468 13.35 -0.09 7.38
CA GLY A 468 14.01 1.18 7.66
C GLY A 468 14.90 1.65 6.52
N GLY A 469 15.32 2.92 6.59
CA GLY A 469 16.21 3.49 5.60
C GLY A 469 16.46 4.97 5.82
N GLY A 470 16.15 5.79 4.81
CA GLY A 470 16.37 7.23 4.85
C GLY A 470 15.55 7.94 5.95
N ARG A 471 16.02 9.14 6.33
CA ARG A 471 15.40 10.00 7.36
C ARG A 471 15.20 9.32 8.72
N ALA A 472 15.95 8.25 8.99
CA ALA A 472 15.80 7.41 10.17
C ALA A 472 14.32 7.05 10.46
N GLN A 473 13.55 6.74 9.41
CA GLN A 473 12.19 6.22 9.54
C GLN A 473 12.24 4.70 9.70
N LEU A 474 11.54 4.20 10.71
CA LEU A 474 11.35 2.79 11.02
C LEU A 474 9.85 2.49 11.01
N LYS A 475 9.45 1.42 10.31
CA LYS A 475 8.07 0.92 10.32
C LYS A 475 8.00 -0.53 10.72
N VAL A 476 6.94 -0.87 11.45
CA VAL A 476 6.61 -2.23 11.89
C VAL A 476 5.35 -2.68 11.18
N TRP A 477 5.44 -3.83 10.53
CA TRP A 477 4.35 -4.46 9.77
C TRP A 477 4.03 -5.83 10.36
N ARG A 478 2.77 -6.23 10.30
CA ARG A 478 2.35 -7.62 10.50
C ARG A 478 1.74 -8.15 9.21
N PHE A 479 2.25 -9.27 8.74
CA PHE A 479 1.71 -9.94 7.55
C PHE A 479 0.91 -11.17 7.96
N MET A 480 -0.22 -11.38 7.29
CA MET A 480 -1.10 -12.52 7.50
C MET A 480 -1.45 -13.12 6.14
N ILE A 481 -1.41 -14.45 6.03
CA ILE A 481 -1.93 -15.15 4.86
C ILE A 481 -3.40 -15.46 5.08
N GLU A 482 -4.23 -15.07 4.12
CA GLU A 482 -5.58 -15.59 4.01
C GLU A 482 -5.52 -16.86 3.15
N ILE A 483 -5.63 -18.02 3.80
CA ILE A 483 -5.75 -19.31 3.12
C ILE A 483 -7.07 -19.31 2.36
N SER A 484 -7.01 -18.99 1.07
CA SER A 484 -8.14 -18.95 0.16
C SER A 484 -7.94 -19.98 -0.95
N LYS A 485 -9.00 -20.28 -1.72
CA LYS A 485 -8.89 -21.12 -2.93
C LYS A 485 -8.13 -20.42 -4.08
N VAL A 486 -7.61 -19.22 -3.86
CA VAL A 486 -6.92 -18.41 -4.87
C VAL A 486 -5.43 -18.76 -4.85
N ASN A 487 -4.86 -18.97 -6.04
CA ASN A 487 -3.43 -19.21 -6.24
C ASN A 487 -2.85 -18.04 -7.04
N PRO A 488 -1.84 -17.30 -6.53
CA PRO A 488 -1.20 -17.44 -5.20
C PRO A 488 -2.11 -16.98 -4.05
N PRO A 489 -1.77 -17.32 -2.79
CA PRO A 489 -2.54 -16.91 -1.61
C PRO A 489 -2.64 -15.39 -1.48
N GLN A 490 -3.75 -14.92 -0.94
CA GLN A 490 -3.93 -13.51 -0.63
C GLN A 490 -3.21 -13.16 0.67
N ILE A 491 -2.45 -12.07 0.66
CA ILE A 491 -1.71 -11.57 1.83
C ILE A 491 -2.36 -10.27 2.28
N THR A 492 -2.69 -10.20 3.57
CA THR A 492 -3.08 -8.95 4.22
C THR A 492 -1.91 -8.42 5.05
N CYS A 493 -1.82 -7.10 5.11
CA CYS A 493 -0.75 -6.40 5.80
C CYS A 493 -1.36 -5.33 6.71
N GLU A 494 -0.95 -5.33 7.97
CA GLU A 494 -1.27 -4.30 8.96
C GLU A 494 -0.02 -3.45 9.23
N GLU A 495 -0.13 -2.13 9.03
CA GLU A 495 0.87 -1.18 9.51
C GLU A 495 0.64 -0.93 11.01
N ILE A 496 1.52 -1.46 11.86
CA ILE A 496 1.36 -1.36 13.32
C ILE A 496 1.89 -0.03 13.84
N LEU A 497 3.07 0.37 13.37
CA LEU A 497 3.80 1.52 13.91
C LEU A 497 4.66 2.20 12.85
N SER A 498 4.74 3.53 12.93
CA SER A 498 5.68 4.36 12.18
C SER A 498 6.45 5.25 13.15
N HIS A 499 7.72 4.96 13.36
CA HIS A 499 8.62 5.72 14.20
C HIS A 499 9.62 6.51 13.35
N MET A 500 9.89 7.75 13.70
CA MET A 500 10.96 8.55 13.10
C MET A 500 11.84 9.05 14.23
N LEU A 501 13.15 8.79 14.13
CA LEU A 501 14.10 9.18 15.18
C LEU A 501 14.04 10.68 15.49
N ARG A 502 13.74 11.49 14.47
CA ARG A 502 13.50 12.93 14.58
C ARG A 502 12.10 13.25 14.10
N ASP A 503 11.10 13.22 14.98
CA ASP A 503 9.74 13.63 14.60
C ASP A 503 9.70 15.16 14.39
N PRO A 504 9.39 15.66 13.17
CA PRO A 504 9.22 17.09 12.91
C PRO A 504 8.11 17.73 13.75
N SER A 505 7.14 16.94 14.24
CA SER A 505 6.05 17.40 15.09
C SER A 505 6.51 17.79 16.51
N ASN A 506 7.64 17.24 16.97
CA ASN A 506 8.30 17.58 18.22
C ASN A 506 9.22 18.81 18.12
N ARG A 507 9.41 19.39 16.93
CA ARG A 507 10.10 20.68 16.81
C ARG A 507 9.24 21.77 17.44
N HIS A 508 9.82 22.54 18.36
CA HIS A 508 9.17 23.72 18.93
C HIS A 508 8.51 24.55 17.82
N LYS A 509 7.24 24.93 18.02
CA LYS A 509 6.39 25.66 17.06
C LYS A 509 6.98 27.00 16.55
N LYS A 510 8.16 27.41 17.00
CA LYS A 510 8.87 28.63 16.58
C LYS A 510 10.39 28.42 16.46
N PRO A 511 10.88 27.74 15.40
CA PRO A 511 12.29 27.43 15.23
C PRO A 511 13.21 28.67 15.12
N TRP A 512 12.67 29.82 14.68
CA TRP A 512 13.43 31.07 14.51
C TRP A 512 13.77 31.78 15.83
N LEU A 513 13.19 31.36 16.96
CA LEU A 513 13.52 31.92 18.29
C LEU A 513 14.73 31.24 18.93
N TYR A 514 15.12 30.07 18.45
CA TYR A 514 16.24 29.29 18.99
C TYR A 514 17.27 29.11 17.88
N LEU A 515 18.33 29.90 17.96
CA LEU A 515 19.47 29.87 17.04
C LEU A 515 20.40 28.71 17.40
N GLU A 516 19.85 27.50 17.53
CA GLU A 516 20.67 26.30 17.58
C GLU A 516 21.08 25.98 16.14
N THR A 517 22.36 26.17 15.86
CA THR A 517 23.02 25.64 14.68
C THR A 517 22.88 24.11 14.71
N ASN A 518 21.88 23.61 13.98
CA ASN A 518 21.62 22.18 13.82
C ASN A 518 22.75 21.55 12.99
N ASN A 519 23.82 21.14 13.66
CA ASN A 519 25.01 20.50 13.07
C ASN A 519 24.79 19.00 12.77
N ASP A 520 23.60 18.60 12.32
CA ASP A 520 23.19 17.20 12.42
C ASP A 520 22.98 16.51 11.05
N PRO A 521 23.83 15.55 10.64
CA PRO A 521 23.64 14.80 9.41
C PRO A 521 22.29 14.05 9.37
N GLU A 522 21.70 13.91 8.18
CA GLU A 522 20.51 13.08 7.98
C GLU A 522 20.86 11.59 8.17
N ALA A 523 20.72 11.09 9.40
CA ALA A 523 20.97 9.69 9.75
C ALA A 523 20.04 8.74 8.98
N ARG A 524 20.58 7.57 8.62
CA ARG A 524 19.89 6.51 7.89
C ARG A 524 20.09 5.19 8.61
N TYR A 525 19.06 4.36 8.63
CA TYR A 525 19.21 2.96 9.00
C TYR A 525 19.83 2.21 7.82
N MET A 526 20.93 1.51 8.09
CA MET A 526 21.72 0.80 7.10
C MET A 526 21.40 -0.69 7.08
N ASP A 527 21.19 -1.29 8.26
CA ASP A 527 20.83 -2.69 8.40
C ASP A 527 20.06 -2.92 9.71
N PHE A 528 19.24 -3.97 9.72
CA PHE A 528 18.43 -4.38 10.87
C PHE A 528 18.61 -5.87 11.14
N CYS A 529 18.64 -6.21 12.42
CA CYS A 529 18.53 -7.59 12.87
C CYS A 529 17.53 -7.65 14.03
N ALA A 530 16.54 -8.53 13.94
CA ALA A 530 15.49 -8.67 14.94
C ALA A 530 15.53 -10.09 15.53
N SER A 531 15.35 -10.18 16.84
CA SER A 531 15.19 -11.45 17.54
C SER A 531 14.08 -11.35 18.57
N ARG A 532 13.31 -12.43 18.70
CA ARG A 532 12.33 -12.58 19.78
C ARG A 532 13.07 -12.71 21.11
N VAL A 533 12.56 -12.06 22.14
CA VAL A 533 13.07 -12.25 23.50
C VAL A 533 12.53 -13.57 24.04
N GLN A 534 13.41 -14.44 24.51
CA GLN A 534 13.00 -15.64 25.24
C GLN A 534 13.04 -15.35 26.74
N LEU A 535 11.89 -15.49 27.40
CA LEU A 535 11.78 -15.38 28.85
C LEU A 535 12.24 -16.68 29.51
N THR A 536 12.57 -16.62 30.79
CA THR A 536 13.12 -17.73 31.58
C THR A 536 12.16 -18.91 31.74
N GLU A 537 10.86 -18.73 31.50
CA GLU A 537 9.88 -19.83 31.47
C GLU A 537 9.63 -20.29 30.02
N PRO A 538 9.96 -21.55 29.67
CA PRO A 538 9.96 -22.05 28.29
C PRO A 538 8.57 -22.16 27.63
N GLU A 539 7.48 -22.06 28.40
CA GLU A 539 6.11 -22.12 27.87
C GLU A 539 5.53 -20.73 27.52
N GLU A 540 6.11 -19.65 28.06
CA GLU A 540 5.72 -18.27 27.77
C GLU A 540 6.63 -17.63 26.72
N ASN A 541 6.36 -17.99 25.48
CA ASN A 541 6.95 -17.36 24.31
C ASN A 541 6.58 -15.84 24.32
N SER A 542 7.55 -14.94 24.52
CA SER A 542 7.27 -13.52 24.78
C SER A 542 6.73 -12.76 23.56
N ASP A 543 5.89 -11.75 23.77
CA ASP A 543 5.42 -10.85 22.70
C ASP A 543 6.39 -9.71 22.40
N VAL A 544 7.63 -9.84 22.85
CA VAL A 544 8.66 -8.81 22.81
C VAL A 544 9.74 -9.16 21.78
N VAL A 545 10.08 -8.18 20.95
CA VAL A 545 11.12 -8.30 19.92
C VAL A 545 12.19 -7.24 20.16
N VAL A 546 13.44 -7.68 20.22
CA VAL A 546 14.60 -6.78 20.23
C VAL A 546 15.05 -6.57 18.79
N LEU A 547 15.32 -5.32 18.44
CA LEU A 547 15.76 -4.90 17.12
C LEU A 547 17.06 -4.12 17.26
N ALA A 548 18.14 -4.67 16.72
CA ALA A 548 19.41 -3.97 16.57
C ALA A 548 19.45 -3.22 15.23
N ALA A 549 19.89 -1.96 15.27
CA ALA A 549 19.94 -1.07 14.12
C ALA A 549 21.34 -0.50 13.89
N ALA A 550 21.91 -0.84 12.73
CA ALA A 550 23.11 -0.21 12.20
C ALA A 550 22.75 1.14 11.55
N CYS A 551 23.48 2.20 11.89
CA CYS A 551 23.16 3.55 11.43
C CYS A 551 24.33 4.24 10.72
N SER A 552 23.99 5.11 9.76
CA SER A 552 24.97 5.82 8.93
C SER A 552 25.79 6.88 9.69
N ASP A 553 25.27 7.34 10.84
CA ASP A 553 25.93 8.25 11.76
C ASP A 553 26.92 7.54 12.71
N GLY A 554 27.08 6.23 12.56
CA GLY A 554 28.05 5.42 13.30
C GLY A 554 27.59 4.95 14.68
N PHE A 555 26.31 5.14 15.00
CA PHE A 555 25.72 4.60 16.22
C PHE A 555 25.06 3.24 15.98
N LEU A 556 25.25 2.33 16.94
CA LEU A 556 24.39 1.16 17.15
C LEU A 556 23.20 1.59 17.99
N ARG A 557 21.98 1.35 17.51
CA ARG A 557 20.75 1.62 18.27
C ARG A 557 20.02 0.32 18.56
N ILE A 558 19.60 0.12 19.81
CA ILE A 558 18.83 -1.06 20.23
C ILE A 558 17.42 -0.63 20.55
N PHE A 559 16.44 -1.19 19.85
CA PHE A 559 15.03 -0.97 20.10
C PHE A 559 14.39 -2.23 20.70
N CYS A 560 13.35 -2.02 21.50
CA CYS A 560 12.48 -3.07 22.01
C CYS A 560 11.05 -2.79 21.56
N PHE A 561 10.39 -3.79 20.98
CA PHE A 561 9.03 -3.69 20.46
C PHE A 561 8.09 -4.65 21.17
N ASN A 562 6.95 -4.15 21.66
CA ASN A 562 5.87 -4.97 22.22
C ASN A 562 4.81 -5.22 21.16
N SER A 563 4.55 -6.48 20.83
CA SER A 563 3.52 -6.85 19.87
C SER A 563 2.09 -6.63 20.39
N VAL A 564 1.87 -6.71 21.72
CA VAL A 564 0.57 -6.52 22.37
C VAL A 564 0.26 -5.04 22.57
N PHE A 565 1.18 -4.30 23.20
CA PHE A 565 0.99 -2.86 23.44
C PHE A 565 1.20 -2.01 22.18
N ARG A 566 1.82 -2.58 21.13
CA ARG A 566 2.17 -1.90 19.87
C ARG A 566 3.11 -0.71 20.10
N GLU A 567 4.00 -0.83 21.08
CA GLU A 567 4.93 0.21 21.49
C GLU A 567 6.36 -0.15 21.09
N LEU A 568 7.11 0.86 20.67
CA LEU A 568 8.53 0.76 20.35
C LEU A 568 9.32 1.73 21.23
N LYS A 569 10.29 1.19 21.97
CA LYS A 569 11.16 1.97 22.85
C LYS A 569 12.62 1.86 22.39
N LEU A 570 13.33 2.98 22.35
CA LEU A 570 14.78 3.00 22.15
C LEU A 570 15.44 2.73 23.51
N MET A 571 16.22 1.66 23.60
CA MET A 571 16.84 1.23 24.85
C MET A 571 18.28 1.70 25.01
N GLY A 572 19.03 1.72 23.91
CA GLY A 572 20.44 2.07 23.97
C GLY A 572 20.91 2.69 22.67
N LYS A 573 21.89 3.59 22.79
CA LYS A 573 22.56 4.27 21.67
C LYS A 573 24.06 4.26 21.94
N TYR A 574 24.78 3.46 21.17
CA TYR A 574 26.18 3.16 21.45
C TYR A 574 27.07 3.59 20.28
N SER A 575 28.23 4.16 20.58
CA SER A 575 29.22 4.60 19.57
C SER A 575 30.56 3.93 19.82
N PHE A 576 31.18 3.43 18.75
CA PHE A 576 32.52 2.86 18.79
C PHE A 576 33.28 3.13 17.50
N HIS A 577 32.68 2.79 16.34
CA HIS A 577 33.34 2.90 15.05
C HIS A 577 33.63 4.35 14.64
N ASN A 578 32.82 5.32 15.10
CA ASN A 578 32.83 6.72 14.64
C ASN A 578 32.76 6.84 13.10
N ARG A 579 32.16 5.83 12.46
CA ARG A 579 32.06 5.60 11.02
C ARG A 579 30.76 4.85 10.75
N CYS A 580 30.23 4.93 9.54
CA CYS A 580 28.99 4.28 9.14
C CYS A 580 29.04 2.77 9.45
N ILE A 581 28.07 2.28 10.24
CA ILE A 581 27.86 0.84 10.49
C ILE A 581 27.02 0.32 9.32
N LEU A 582 27.53 -0.69 8.63
CA LEU A 582 26.97 -1.22 7.39
C LEU A 582 26.09 -2.44 7.62
N LYS A 583 26.49 -3.30 8.57
CA LYS A 583 25.77 -4.55 8.90
C LYS A 583 25.68 -4.76 10.39
N VAL A 584 24.59 -5.41 10.81
CA VAL A 584 24.36 -5.80 12.20
C VAL A 584 23.82 -7.22 12.28
N PHE A 585 24.30 -7.97 13.24
CA PHE A 585 23.84 -9.32 13.54
C PHE A 585 23.57 -9.44 15.03
N LEU A 586 22.45 -10.06 15.40
CA LEU A 586 22.05 -10.32 16.78
C LEU A 586 21.92 -11.82 16.96
N THR A 587 22.58 -12.37 17.97
CA THR A 587 22.53 -13.78 18.33
C THR A 587 22.42 -13.95 19.84
N ARG A 588 22.17 -15.19 20.27
CA ARG A 588 22.06 -15.57 21.67
C ARG A 588 23.06 -16.69 22.00
N THR A 589 23.78 -16.56 23.10
CA THR A 589 24.70 -17.60 23.59
C THR A 589 23.94 -18.75 24.27
N LYS A 590 24.66 -19.84 24.57
CA LYS A 590 24.13 -20.98 25.36
C LYS A 590 23.57 -20.56 26.72
N ARG A 591 24.27 -19.64 27.40
CA ARG A 591 23.85 -19.10 28.72
C ARG A 591 22.72 -18.08 28.61
N GLY A 592 22.32 -17.74 27.39
CA GLY A 592 21.18 -16.90 27.10
C GLY A 592 21.49 -15.41 26.98
N GLU A 593 22.77 -15.04 26.85
CA GLU A 593 23.23 -13.66 26.66
C GLU A 593 22.95 -13.20 25.22
N TYR A 594 22.54 -11.95 25.05
CA TYR A 594 22.26 -11.37 23.74
C TYR A 594 23.48 -10.59 23.25
N ILE A 595 24.07 -11.07 22.15
CA ILE A 595 25.30 -10.53 21.58
C ILE A 595 24.99 -9.89 20.24
N VAL A 596 25.38 -8.62 20.10
CA VAL A 596 25.30 -7.88 18.84
C VAL A 596 26.69 -7.82 18.21
N PHE A 597 26.75 -8.02 16.90
CA PHE A 597 27.92 -7.83 16.06
C PHE A 597 27.66 -6.61 15.18
N THR A 598 28.58 -5.65 15.19
CA THR A 598 28.56 -4.52 14.26
C THR A 598 29.72 -4.63 13.29
N MET A 599 29.42 -4.34 12.02
CA MET A 599 30.40 -4.37 10.94
C MET A 599 30.31 -3.05 10.19
N ALA A 600 31.43 -2.34 10.10
CA ALA A 600 31.43 -0.94 9.67
C ALA A 600 32.41 -0.67 8.52
N THR A 601 32.36 0.57 8.04
CA THR A 601 33.24 1.10 6.98
C THR A 601 34.73 1.14 7.34
N ASP A 602 35.09 0.89 8.60
CA ASP A 602 36.49 0.79 9.06
C ASP A 602 37.09 -0.62 8.93
N GLY A 603 36.32 -1.59 8.42
CA GLY A 603 36.75 -2.98 8.23
C GLY A 603 36.82 -3.79 9.50
N LYS A 604 36.19 -3.33 10.58
CA LYS A 604 36.17 -4.03 11.88
C LYS A 604 34.85 -4.72 12.15
N ILE A 605 34.94 -5.84 12.86
CA ILE A 605 33.84 -6.48 13.56
C ILE A 605 33.97 -6.12 15.04
N ALA A 606 32.91 -5.63 15.66
CA ALA A 606 32.86 -5.37 17.11
C ALA A 606 31.68 -6.11 17.76
N LEU A 607 31.90 -6.68 18.94
CA LEU A 607 30.94 -7.50 19.68
C LEU A 607 30.48 -6.78 20.94
N TRP A 608 29.17 -6.76 21.17
CA TRP A 608 28.50 -6.03 22.23
C TRP A 608 27.61 -6.97 23.03
N ASP A 609 27.65 -6.90 24.36
CA ASP A 609 26.70 -7.58 25.23
C ASP A 609 25.57 -6.63 25.60
N ILE A 610 24.36 -6.88 25.09
CA ILE A 610 23.18 -6.05 25.33
C ILE A 610 22.22 -6.70 26.34
N SER A 611 22.64 -7.78 27.02
CA SER A 611 21.79 -8.57 27.91
C SER A 611 21.20 -7.75 29.06
N ALA A 612 22.01 -6.86 29.66
CA ALA A 612 21.57 -6.00 30.76
C ALA A 612 20.44 -5.05 30.33
N CYS A 613 20.61 -4.40 29.17
CA CYS A 613 19.66 -3.48 28.57
C CYS A 613 18.30 -4.14 28.27
N ILE A 614 18.31 -5.39 27.82
CA ILE A 614 17.08 -6.16 27.56
C ILE A 614 16.37 -6.54 28.86
N LYS A 615 17.10 -7.04 29.87
CA LYS A 615 16.51 -7.48 31.15
C LYS A 615 15.75 -6.35 31.84
N GLU A 616 16.40 -5.19 32.00
CA GLU A 616 15.79 -4.00 32.62
C GLU A 616 14.49 -3.58 31.91
N THR A 617 14.49 -3.59 30.59
CA THR A 617 13.31 -3.20 29.79
C THR A 617 12.17 -4.20 29.94
N VAL A 618 12.49 -5.50 29.90
CA VAL A 618 11.51 -6.57 30.01
C VAL A 618 10.86 -6.56 31.39
N GLU A 619 11.64 -6.34 32.45
CA GLU A 619 11.13 -6.17 33.83
C GLU A 619 10.15 -5.00 33.92
N ILE A 620 10.48 -3.83 33.36
CA ILE A 620 9.59 -2.65 33.33
C ILE A 620 8.23 -2.97 32.68
N TRP A 621 8.23 -3.72 31.56
CA TRP A 621 7.00 -4.08 30.86
C TRP A 621 6.19 -5.18 31.53
N ILE A 622 6.85 -6.13 32.19
CA ILE A 622 6.18 -7.17 32.98
C ILE A 622 5.51 -6.55 34.22
N GLU A 623 6.18 -5.62 34.89
CA GLU A 623 5.67 -5.00 36.13
C GLU A 623 4.57 -3.95 35.92
N ARG A 624 4.19 -3.63 34.67
CA ARG A 624 3.16 -2.63 34.32
C ARG A 624 3.34 -1.28 35.03
N ASN A 625 4.57 -0.85 35.26
CA ASN A 625 4.83 0.49 35.78
C ASN A 625 4.66 1.52 34.64
N GLU A 626 3.40 1.90 34.37
CA GLU A 626 3.04 3.03 33.48
C GLU A 626 3.69 4.36 33.93
N ALA A 627 4.17 4.43 35.18
CA ALA A 627 4.85 5.58 35.77
C ALA A 627 6.38 5.55 35.63
N ALA A 628 6.97 4.57 34.92
CA ALA A 628 8.40 4.56 34.65
C ALA A 628 8.72 5.72 33.69
N ALA A 629 9.22 6.82 34.28
CA ALA A 629 9.79 7.99 33.63
C ALA A 629 10.65 7.60 32.42
N GLU A 630 10.78 8.52 31.45
CA GLU A 630 11.76 8.43 30.36
C GLU A 630 13.07 7.83 30.89
N SER A 631 13.26 6.52 30.67
CA SER A 631 14.47 5.85 31.11
C SER A 631 15.60 6.48 30.32
N GLU A 632 16.59 7.04 31.00
CA GLU A 632 17.76 7.63 30.34
C GLU A 632 18.31 6.63 29.32
N ILE A 633 18.54 7.09 28.10
CA ILE A 633 19.09 6.24 27.04
C ILE A 633 20.49 5.83 27.48
N ASP A 634 20.73 4.53 27.60
CA ASP A 634 22.06 4.03 27.92
C ASP A 634 23.02 4.32 26.75
N GLU A 635 24.06 5.10 27.03
CA GLU A 635 25.16 5.41 26.11
C GLU A 635 26.52 4.87 26.62
N SER A 636 26.52 4.11 27.71
CA SER A 636 27.74 3.71 28.43
C SER A 636 28.38 2.41 27.92
N LEU A 637 27.63 1.60 27.17
CA LEU A 637 28.10 0.31 26.68
C LEU A 637 29.25 0.46 25.67
N VAL A 638 30.27 -0.40 25.83
CA VAL A 638 31.41 -0.53 24.92
C VAL A 638 31.52 -1.97 24.42
N PRO A 639 32.08 -2.21 23.22
CA PRO A 639 32.24 -3.58 22.75
C PRO A 639 33.29 -4.33 23.59
N PHE A 640 32.98 -5.57 23.98
CA PHE A 640 33.88 -6.39 24.80
C PHE A 640 34.99 -7.06 23.97
N ALA A 641 34.79 -7.17 22.65
CA ALA A 641 35.80 -7.67 21.71
C ALA A 641 35.66 -6.97 20.35
N HIS A 642 36.77 -6.83 19.62
CA HIS A 642 36.75 -6.38 18.24
C HIS A 642 37.99 -6.87 17.48
N VAL A 643 37.87 -6.98 16.16
CA VAL A 643 38.94 -7.38 15.26
C VAL A 643 38.86 -6.60 13.95
N LYS A 644 40.01 -6.27 13.34
CA LYS A 644 40.05 -5.73 11.98
C LYS A 644 40.25 -6.89 10.99
N VAL A 645 39.27 -7.08 10.10
CA VAL A 645 39.23 -8.19 9.14
C VAL A 645 39.37 -7.73 7.69
N HIS A 646 38.99 -6.49 7.37
CA HIS A 646 39.07 -5.92 6.03
C HIS A 646 39.89 -4.64 6.03
N GLN A 647 40.47 -4.30 4.88
CA GLN A 647 41.13 -3.02 4.67
C GLN A 647 40.11 -1.87 4.69
N SER A 648 38.92 -2.12 4.13
CA SER A 648 37.80 -1.18 3.97
C SER A 648 36.49 -1.77 4.52
N GLY A 649 35.35 -1.19 4.17
CA GLY A 649 34.04 -1.54 4.74
C GLY A 649 33.60 -2.98 4.51
N ILE A 650 32.89 -3.53 5.49
CA ILE A 650 32.26 -4.85 5.42
C ILE A 650 30.82 -4.69 4.95
N ASN A 651 30.51 -5.15 3.74
CA ASN A 651 29.24 -4.87 3.07
C ASN A 651 28.29 -6.05 2.99
N SER A 652 28.81 -7.24 3.20
CA SER A 652 28.02 -8.45 3.32
C SER A 652 28.62 -9.34 4.38
N PHE A 653 27.74 -10.12 4.99
CA PHE A 653 28.14 -11.20 5.86
C PHE A 653 27.05 -12.26 5.83
N ASP A 654 27.44 -13.46 6.22
CA ASP A 654 26.52 -14.49 6.70
C ASP A 654 27.30 -15.34 7.70
N CYS A 655 26.60 -16.16 8.50
CA CYS A 655 27.27 -17.00 9.49
C CYS A 655 26.54 -18.32 9.69
N VAL A 656 27.29 -19.30 10.17
CA VAL A 656 26.77 -20.58 10.67
C VAL A 656 27.19 -20.76 12.11
N MET A 657 26.26 -21.24 12.93
CA MET A 657 26.54 -21.64 14.31
C MET A 657 27.19 -23.03 14.26
N LEU A 658 28.45 -23.15 14.67
CA LEU A 658 29.14 -24.44 14.79
C LEU A 658 28.69 -25.18 16.05
N ASP A 659 28.50 -24.42 17.12
CA ASP A 659 27.75 -24.77 18.32
C ASP A 659 27.10 -23.48 18.88
N GLU A 660 26.55 -23.53 20.10
CA GLU A 660 25.82 -22.40 20.70
C GLU A 660 26.71 -21.17 21.01
N ASP A 661 28.02 -21.35 21.15
CA ASP A 661 28.96 -20.29 21.54
C ASP A 661 30.07 -20.06 20.48
N ASN A 662 30.19 -20.94 19.48
CA ASN A 662 31.14 -20.87 18.36
C ASN A 662 30.45 -20.54 17.04
N ILE A 663 30.84 -19.42 16.45
CA ILE A 663 30.25 -18.87 15.23
C ILE A 663 31.30 -18.79 14.14
N LEU A 664 31.06 -19.44 13.02
CA LEU A 664 31.84 -19.23 11.81
C LEU A 664 31.16 -18.15 10.97
N ILE A 665 31.82 -16.99 10.86
CA ILE A 665 31.32 -15.84 10.10
C ILE A 665 32.12 -15.66 8.82
N ALA A 666 31.43 -15.51 7.69
CA ALA A 666 32.00 -15.08 6.42
C ALA A 666 31.69 -13.60 6.20
N THR A 667 32.69 -12.81 5.86
CA THR A 667 32.55 -11.38 5.58
C THR A 667 33.08 -11.02 4.19
N GLY A 668 32.33 -10.17 3.51
CA GLY A 668 32.63 -9.65 2.18
C GLY A 668 32.88 -8.15 2.23
N GLY A 669 34.05 -7.75 1.74
CA GLY A 669 34.52 -6.36 1.85
C GLY A 669 34.38 -5.52 0.58
N ASP A 670 34.52 -4.21 0.76
CA ASP A 670 34.82 -3.24 -0.31
C ASP A 670 36.16 -3.52 -1.00
N ASP A 671 37.08 -4.17 -0.28
CA ASP A 671 38.41 -4.57 -0.75
C ASP A 671 38.39 -5.83 -1.63
N CYS A 672 37.20 -6.26 -2.07
CA CYS A 672 36.98 -7.44 -2.92
C CYS A 672 37.34 -8.79 -2.25
N ALA A 673 37.71 -8.76 -0.96
CA ALA A 673 38.12 -9.93 -0.22
C ALA A 673 36.92 -10.67 0.39
N LEU A 674 37.02 -12.00 0.47
CA LEU A 674 36.17 -12.86 1.27
C LEU A 674 36.99 -13.45 2.42
N VAL A 675 36.53 -13.27 3.65
CA VAL A 675 37.26 -13.69 4.86
C VAL A 675 36.34 -14.51 5.76
N LEU A 676 36.84 -15.64 6.27
CA LEU A 676 36.15 -16.47 7.25
C LEU A 676 36.86 -16.37 8.60
N ASN A 677 36.11 -15.98 9.62
CA ASN A 677 36.57 -15.92 11.00
C ASN A 677 35.76 -16.89 11.86
N ASN A 678 36.44 -17.66 12.70
CA ASN A 678 35.78 -18.39 13.79
C ASN A 678 35.81 -17.50 15.04
N ILE A 679 34.65 -17.30 15.64
CA ILE A 679 34.43 -16.48 16.83
C ILE A 679 33.87 -17.37 17.92
N CYS A 680 34.69 -17.63 18.94
CA CYS A 680 34.31 -18.36 20.15
C CYS A 680 33.97 -17.35 21.24
N ILE A 681 32.72 -17.35 21.68
CA ILE A 681 32.27 -16.54 22.82
C ILE A 681 32.54 -17.35 24.09
N ILE A 682 33.40 -16.83 24.95
CA ILE A 682 33.78 -17.49 26.20
C ILE A 682 33.00 -16.81 27.33
N PRO A 683 31.96 -17.47 27.86
CA PRO A 683 31.22 -16.93 28.99
C PRO A 683 32.13 -16.91 30.23
N SER A 684 32.09 -15.80 30.99
CA SER A 684 32.89 -15.66 32.22
C SER A 684 32.17 -16.26 33.41
N ASP A 685 32.92 -16.89 34.32
CA ASP A 685 32.42 -17.41 35.61
C ASP A 685 32.21 -16.30 36.67
N SER A 686 32.68 -15.09 36.38
CA SER A 686 32.36 -13.87 37.13
C SER A 686 31.42 -12.97 36.31
N GLU A 687 30.42 -12.36 36.94
CA GLU A 687 29.34 -11.55 36.34
C GLU A 687 29.78 -10.36 35.46
N LYS A 688 31.07 -10.14 35.18
CA LYS A 688 31.55 -8.88 34.62
C LYS A 688 32.40 -8.90 33.36
N ASN A 689 32.77 -10.02 32.73
CA ASN A 689 33.59 -9.96 31.51
C ASN A 689 33.38 -11.14 30.54
N ILE A 690 32.35 -11.10 29.70
CA ILE A 690 32.30 -11.96 28.50
C ILE A 690 33.55 -11.67 27.64
N LYS A 691 34.20 -12.73 27.15
CA LYS A 691 35.34 -12.62 26.23
C LYS A 691 35.01 -13.28 24.91
N ALA A 692 35.70 -12.89 23.85
CA ALA A 692 35.66 -13.64 22.60
C ALA A 692 37.07 -13.91 22.08
N GLU A 693 37.30 -15.13 21.62
CA GLU A 693 38.46 -15.50 20.82
C GLU A 693 38.06 -15.43 19.34
N ILE A 694 38.79 -14.63 18.55
CA ILE A 694 38.50 -14.42 17.14
C ILE A 694 39.71 -14.86 16.33
N VAL A 695 39.53 -15.91 15.51
CA VAL A 695 40.59 -16.53 14.72
C VAL A 695 40.22 -16.49 13.24
N GLU A 696 41.02 -15.80 12.43
CA GLU A 696 40.90 -15.90 10.97
C GLU A 696 41.24 -17.32 10.53
N LYS A 697 40.31 -17.97 9.83
CA LYS A 697 40.45 -19.36 9.38
C LYS A 697 40.79 -19.46 7.90
N TRP A 698 40.33 -18.50 7.10
CA TRP A 698 40.54 -18.49 5.66
C TRP A 698 40.34 -17.10 5.07
N ARG A 699 41.06 -16.79 3.99
CA ARG A 699 40.98 -15.52 3.25
C ARG A 699 41.24 -15.72 1.77
N ASN A 700 40.50 -14.99 0.94
CA ASN A 700 40.81 -14.77 -0.47
C ASN A 700 40.69 -13.28 -0.80
N GLU A 701 41.82 -12.65 -1.16
CA GLU A 701 41.91 -11.21 -1.46
C GLU A 701 41.28 -10.82 -2.80
N PHE A 702 41.02 -11.80 -3.67
CA PHE A 702 40.53 -11.59 -5.04
C PHE A 702 39.29 -12.45 -5.31
N ALA A 703 38.41 -12.56 -4.31
CA ALA A 703 37.18 -13.34 -4.43
C ALA A 703 36.23 -12.74 -5.49
N HIS A 704 36.24 -11.42 -5.64
CA HIS A 704 35.52 -10.67 -6.67
C HIS A 704 36.42 -9.60 -7.31
N VAL A 705 35.96 -8.98 -8.40
CA VAL A 705 36.63 -7.84 -9.07
C VAL A 705 36.15 -6.50 -8.50
N SER A 706 35.08 -6.52 -7.71
CA SER A 706 34.51 -5.36 -7.03
C SER A 706 34.00 -5.75 -5.64
N GLN A 707 33.43 -4.78 -4.93
CA GLN A 707 32.84 -4.93 -3.60
C GLN A 707 31.86 -6.11 -3.54
N ILE A 708 32.00 -6.93 -2.49
CA ILE A 708 31.12 -8.08 -2.23
C ILE A 708 29.90 -7.59 -1.45
N THR A 709 28.73 -7.62 -2.08
CA THR A 709 27.49 -7.05 -1.57
C THR A 709 26.49 -8.09 -1.07
N GLY A 710 26.67 -9.37 -1.41
CA GLY A 710 25.87 -10.46 -0.88
C GLY A 710 26.68 -11.70 -0.57
N LEU A 711 26.34 -12.35 0.53
CA LEU A 711 26.91 -13.60 1.00
C LEU A 711 25.82 -14.46 1.59
N LYS A 712 25.83 -15.76 1.29
CA LYS A 712 25.05 -16.78 1.99
C LYS A 712 25.79 -18.08 2.20
N PHE A 713 25.65 -18.61 3.41
CA PHE A 713 25.97 -19.99 3.72
C PHE A 713 24.79 -20.90 3.36
N THR A 714 25.12 -22.08 2.85
CA THR A 714 24.27 -23.26 2.87
C THR A 714 25.00 -24.39 3.60
N GLU A 715 24.40 -25.58 3.67
CA GLU A 715 24.98 -26.73 4.36
C GLU A 715 26.43 -27.02 3.93
N ASN A 716 26.76 -26.86 2.65
CA ASN A 716 28.08 -27.18 2.10
C ASN A 716 28.64 -26.13 1.13
N LEU A 717 27.90 -25.04 0.87
CA LEU A 717 28.35 -23.96 0.01
C LEU A 717 28.41 -22.60 0.73
N ILE A 718 29.26 -21.75 0.18
CA ILE A 718 29.19 -20.30 0.37
C ILE A 718 28.91 -19.72 -1.02
N ILE A 719 27.91 -18.87 -1.11
CA ILE A 719 27.56 -18.17 -2.36
C ILE A 719 27.84 -16.69 -2.10
N SER A 720 28.69 -16.08 -2.93
CA SER A 720 29.03 -14.67 -2.87
C SER A 720 28.64 -13.95 -4.14
N THR A 721 28.27 -12.68 -4.03
CA THR A 721 28.00 -11.81 -5.18
C THR A 721 28.58 -10.43 -4.95
N GLY A 722 28.96 -9.77 -6.05
CA GLY A 722 29.49 -8.41 -6.01
C GLY A 722 28.91 -7.50 -7.09
N ILE A 723 29.32 -6.24 -7.05
CA ILE A 723 28.96 -5.22 -8.06
C ILE A 723 29.47 -5.60 -9.47
N ASP A 724 30.44 -6.52 -9.54
CA ASP A 724 30.99 -7.09 -10.76
C ASP A 724 30.03 -8.06 -11.50
N GLN A 725 28.78 -8.18 -11.04
CA GLN A 725 27.72 -9.00 -11.64
C GLN A 725 28.06 -10.50 -11.66
N ARG A 726 28.86 -10.97 -10.70
CA ARG A 726 29.23 -12.38 -10.58
C ARG A 726 28.58 -13.03 -9.38
N ILE A 727 28.08 -14.23 -9.57
CA ILE A 727 27.68 -15.15 -8.50
C ILE A 727 28.76 -16.21 -8.41
N THR A 728 29.55 -16.16 -7.34
CA THR A 728 30.67 -17.08 -7.11
C THR A 728 30.26 -18.11 -6.07
N VAL A 729 30.49 -19.38 -6.40
CA VAL A 729 30.10 -20.51 -5.55
C VAL A 729 31.37 -21.17 -5.02
N TRP A 730 31.44 -21.32 -3.70
CA TRP A 730 32.53 -21.94 -2.99
C TRP A 730 32.03 -23.16 -2.23
N THR A 731 32.75 -24.28 -2.26
CA THR A 731 32.52 -25.35 -1.29
C THR A 731 33.26 -25.03 -0.01
N TRP A 732 32.67 -25.32 1.14
CA TRP A 732 33.35 -25.19 2.43
C TRP A 732 33.16 -26.45 3.28
N ASN A 733 34.16 -26.75 4.11
CA ASN A 733 34.10 -27.80 5.13
C ASN A 733 34.82 -27.33 6.40
N TYR A 734 34.29 -27.72 7.56
CA TYR A 734 34.89 -27.47 8.86
C TYR A 734 35.39 -28.78 9.48
N ASP A 735 36.69 -28.88 9.76
CA ASP A 735 37.27 -30.03 10.45
C ASP A 735 37.21 -29.80 11.96
N VAL A 736 36.33 -30.55 12.63
CA VAL A 736 36.07 -30.45 14.06
C VAL A 736 37.31 -30.79 14.90
N ASN A 737 38.22 -31.63 14.40
CA ASN A 737 39.35 -32.12 15.19
C ASN A 737 40.48 -31.09 15.34
N ASN A 738 40.72 -30.27 14.32
CA ASN A 738 41.77 -29.25 14.29
C ASN A 738 41.22 -27.82 14.18
N GLY A 739 39.90 -27.65 14.04
CA GLY A 739 39.24 -26.36 13.86
C GLY A 739 39.64 -25.64 12.57
N SER A 740 40.11 -26.36 11.55
CA SER A 740 40.49 -25.80 10.25
C SER A 740 39.29 -25.70 9.31
N VAL A 741 39.33 -24.71 8.43
CA VAL A 741 38.30 -24.50 7.40
C VAL A 741 38.95 -24.68 6.04
N LEU A 742 38.39 -25.56 5.22
CA LEU A 742 38.77 -25.72 3.82
C LEU A 742 37.71 -25.05 2.95
N VAL A 743 38.11 -24.08 2.11
CA VAL A 743 37.23 -23.44 1.14
C VAL A 743 37.85 -23.54 -0.26
N ASN A 744 37.06 -24.01 -1.23
CA ASN A 744 37.48 -24.12 -2.63
C ASN A 744 36.46 -23.47 -3.56
N LEU A 745 36.95 -22.81 -4.63
CA LEU A 745 36.10 -22.28 -5.69
C LEU A 745 35.47 -23.44 -6.46
N LYS A 746 34.14 -23.43 -6.60
CA LYS A 746 33.37 -24.45 -7.33
C LYS A 746 32.93 -23.95 -8.70
N ALA A 747 32.34 -22.76 -8.77
CA ALA A 747 31.77 -22.23 -10.01
C ALA A 747 31.64 -20.71 -9.98
N ASN A 748 31.52 -20.11 -11.17
CA ASN A 748 31.21 -18.70 -11.37
C ASN A 748 30.08 -18.55 -12.38
N TYR A 749 29.07 -17.76 -12.04
CA TYR A 749 27.98 -17.39 -12.94
C TYR A 749 27.98 -15.88 -13.15
N VAL A 750 27.50 -15.44 -14.30
CA VAL A 750 27.28 -14.03 -14.60
C VAL A 750 25.79 -13.74 -14.41
N SER A 751 25.49 -12.75 -13.58
CA SER A 751 24.13 -12.24 -13.39
C SER A 751 23.85 -11.13 -14.39
N THR A 752 22.59 -10.99 -14.78
CA THR A 752 22.11 -9.85 -15.57
C THR A 752 21.75 -8.64 -14.72
N VAL A 753 21.77 -8.77 -13.39
CA VAL A 753 21.42 -7.71 -12.44
C VAL A 753 22.60 -6.76 -12.25
N PRO A 754 22.49 -5.49 -12.67
CA PRO A 754 23.52 -4.50 -12.40
C PRO A 754 23.47 -4.02 -10.94
N ASP A 755 24.62 -3.57 -10.43
CA ASP A 755 24.76 -2.94 -9.12
C ASP A 755 24.09 -3.76 -8.00
N ILE A 756 24.50 -5.03 -7.92
CA ILE A 756 23.95 -6.01 -7.00
C ILE A 756 24.13 -5.50 -5.57
N GLN A 757 23.04 -5.53 -4.80
CA GLN A 757 22.98 -5.08 -3.41
C GLN A 757 22.91 -6.24 -2.41
N GLY A 758 22.69 -7.47 -2.89
CA GLY A 758 22.63 -8.65 -2.04
C GLY A 758 22.08 -9.87 -2.77
N LEU A 759 22.01 -10.97 -2.02
CA LEU A 759 21.41 -12.22 -2.46
C LEU A 759 20.63 -12.89 -1.33
N LEU A 760 19.71 -13.77 -1.71
CA LEU A 760 18.94 -14.65 -0.85
C LEU A 760 18.98 -16.06 -1.45
N THR A 761 19.00 -17.09 -0.62
CA THR A 761 19.00 -18.49 -1.04
C THR A 761 17.90 -19.27 -0.32
N TRP A 762 17.31 -20.24 -1.01
CA TRP A 762 16.46 -21.26 -0.40
C TRP A 762 16.74 -22.62 -1.05
N ASN A 763 16.62 -23.67 -0.26
CA ASN A 763 16.93 -25.03 -0.73
C ASN A 763 15.75 -25.58 -1.54
N SER A 764 16.06 -26.06 -2.73
CA SER A 764 15.21 -26.99 -3.49
C SER A 764 15.71 -28.42 -3.21
N SER A 765 14.87 -29.43 -3.41
CA SER A 765 15.16 -30.84 -3.09
C SER A 765 16.43 -31.43 -3.73
N ALA A 766 17.07 -30.74 -4.67
CA ALA A 766 18.34 -31.13 -5.30
C ALA A 766 19.31 -29.96 -5.61
N ASN A 767 18.84 -28.70 -5.59
CA ASN A 767 19.60 -27.53 -6.01
C ASN A 767 19.46 -26.39 -4.99
N VAL A 768 20.42 -25.45 -4.99
CA VAL A 768 20.26 -24.20 -4.26
C VAL A 768 19.71 -23.14 -5.20
N THR A 769 18.48 -22.69 -4.96
CA THR A 769 17.90 -21.56 -5.71
C THR A 769 18.41 -20.27 -5.09
N THR A 770 18.96 -19.38 -5.92
CA THR A 770 19.56 -18.11 -5.52
C THR A 770 18.84 -16.97 -6.20
N CYS A 771 18.36 -16.02 -5.39
CA CYS A 771 17.79 -14.76 -5.83
C CYS A 771 18.79 -13.63 -5.60
N VAL A 772 19.23 -12.99 -6.66
CA VAL A 772 20.18 -11.88 -6.63
C VAL A 772 19.43 -10.60 -6.94
N HIS A 773 19.69 -9.52 -6.19
CA HIS A 773 18.92 -8.29 -6.32
C HIS A 773 19.80 -7.04 -6.35
N GLY A 774 19.37 -6.04 -7.11
CA GLY A 774 20.08 -4.78 -7.36
C GLY A 774 19.20 -3.88 -8.20
N GLN A 775 19.66 -3.43 -9.37
CA GLN A 775 18.80 -2.82 -10.39
C GLN A 775 17.94 -3.88 -11.11
N GLY A 776 16.94 -4.39 -10.40
CA GLY A 776 16.18 -5.57 -10.80
C GLY A 776 16.51 -6.77 -9.93
N LEU A 777 16.06 -7.94 -10.34
CA LEU A 777 16.35 -9.20 -9.67
C LEU A 777 16.43 -10.34 -10.67
N GLU A 778 17.12 -11.39 -10.28
CA GLU A 778 17.28 -12.61 -11.06
C GLU A 778 17.23 -13.83 -10.11
N ILE A 779 16.50 -14.87 -10.49
CA ILE A 779 16.35 -16.11 -9.72
C ILE A 779 16.94 -17.26 -10.55
N VAL A 780 18.00 -17.87 -10.05
CA VAL A 780 18.74 -18.94 -10.74
C VAL A 780 18.89 -20.16 -9.83
N ASP A 781 18.93 -21.35 -10.43
CA ASP A 781 19.36 -22.55 -9.70
C ASP A 781 20.85 -22.74 -9.90
N ILE A 782 21.55 -22.98 -8.80
CA ILE A 782 22.95 -23.38 -8.80
C ILE A 782 22.96 -24.90 -8.82
N ASP A 783 23.32 -25.48 -9.97
CA ASP A 783 23.50 -26.92 -10.14
C ASP A 783 24.72 -27.38 -9.33
N LEU A 784 24.49 -28.34 -8.44
CA LEU A 784 25.51 -28.90 -7.55
C LEU A 784 26.34 -29.99 -8.23
N GLU A 785 25.87 -30.59 -9.34
CA GLU A 785 26.47 -31.74 -10.00
C GLU A 785 27.31 -31.38 -11.25
N ASN A 786 27.01 -30.27 -11.94
CA ASN A 786 27.66 -29.92 -13.22
C ASN A 786 28.34 -28.53 -13.26
N GLY A 787 29.17 -28.20 -12.27
CA GLY A 787 30.03 -27.02 -12.35
C GLY A 787 31.16 -27.23 -13.38
N ARG A 788 31.12 -26.52 -14.52
CA ARG A 788 32.22 -26.43 -15.49
C ARG A 788 33.20 -25.32 -15.14
#